data_AF-A0A1H5V8J5-F1
#
_entry.id   AF-A0A1H5V8J5-F1
#
_cell.length_a   1.000
_cell.length_b   1.000
_cell.length_c   1.000
_cell.angle_alpha   90.00
_cell.angle_beta   90.00
_cell.angle_gamma   90.00
#
_symmetry.space_group_name_H-M   'P 1'
#
loop_
_entity.id
_entity.type
_entity.pdbx_description
1 polymer ?
#
loop_
_entity_poly.entity_id
_entity_poly.type
_entity_poly.pdbx_seq_one_letter_code
_entity_poly.pdbx_strand_id
1 'polypeptide(L)'
;MTAAALLTSIAEPGGKVVEVVTGPGGPEVRLGRHGSAHLRAPLRGLLTASTGRPWRIEPAEPGTVLLQGGETVVITARAGALTARLELAFTPDGLLTLTTTWRNDSGKPVTDVAAGLLLPLPTSDAHVTMPGVLYNGNPSSDPRRQIPRIDQGFVCEEDRLPIPAVNAAWDDRYVSLFAHPEPARHQDGSVSYGSLGLVRSPGLTVAAMTGVIMFDGAPDVCYVSKAEVADQPVGYRDLAPGESISTRHTLDWGPVEPRGLGFRKLVHTELYDSPAANPLSRDELIRLKTTAMDARWAGDGYLAYEGVRHGRPRSYLYGWTGQCMKLARCEAMLGLERGEPERVERARRAAAFYVEGSATPVRGLRHGRYLVDDGTWEMFRKDGAEFVSSRAHGETIADLAELAIQFRQAGLEVPPEWEEAVEDAAALFWHTRLPEGIVPLGWTPEGTPVTRMVSAAGAACVQAMLGAYRLSGERVWLLRAEEVLSRYHRLHAATFERPFAHATLDASGEDKEAGMYYFQAAFDLYRLTGRDLYARWAEAAADWLLTFVYVWSPEFGTGSTFARRDFKACGWPSVSVQNHHLDVFFPTSELMEFGLTTGRPWYAARAEAILRAMGQGVSRKPGDWGFATPGEQGEGFFQTNWQRKGEANTWNPSWVIALPLFHALRMRKVP
;
A
#
# COMPACT_ATOMS: atom_id res chain seq x y z
N MET A 1 13.24 -32.34 -34.52
CA MET A 1 12.27 -31.45 -33.86
C MET A 1 10.97 -31.51 -34.63
N THR A 2 9.95 -32.17 -34.12
CA THR A 2 8.59 -32.12 -34.68
C THR A 2 8.05 -30.71 -34.49
N ALA A 3 7.66 -30.04 -35.58
CA ALA A 3 7.08 -28.71 -35.53
C ALA A 3 5.75 -28.76 -34.76
N ALA A 4 5.51 -27.81 -33.86
CA ALA A 4 4.22 -27.69 -33.18
C ALA A 4 3.14 -27.31 -34.21
N ALA A 5 1.99 -27.99 -34.18
CA ALA A 5 0.89 -27.71 -35.09
C ALA A 5 -0.01 -26.61 -34.51
N LEU A 6 -0.24 -25.52 -35.27
CA LEU A 6 -1.17 -24.46 -34.89
C LEU A 6 -2.62 -24.96 -34.99
N LEU A 7 -3.37 -24.88 -33.90
CA LEU A 7 -4.81 -25.18 -33.88
C LEU A 7 -5.63 -23.92 -34.21
N THR A 8 -5.32 -22.81 -33.57
CA THR A 8 -5.98 -21.51 -33.78
C THR A 8 -5.12 -20.37 -33.24
N SER A 9 -5.40 -19.14 -33.67
CA SER A 9 -4.76 -17.94 -33.16
C SER A 9 -5.70 -16.73 -33.23
N ILE A 10 -5.55 -15.83 -32.27
CA ILE A 10 -6.09 -14.46 -32.33
C ILE A 10 -4.95 -13.47 -32.10
N ALA A 11 -5.04 -12.30 -32.70
CA ALA A 11 -4.04 -11.25 -32.58
C ALA A 11 -4.74 -9.90 -32.43
N GLU A 12 -4.14 -8.99 -31.68
CA GLU A 12 -4.58 -7.59 -31.60
C GLU A 12 -3.69 -6.70 -32.49
N PRO A 13 -4.17 -5.53 -32.93
CA PRO A 13 -3.46 -4.66 -33.88
C PRO A 13 -2.04 -4.23 -33.46
N GLY A 14 -1.77 -4.11 -32.16
CA GLY A 14 -0.47 -3.79 -31.56
C GLY A 14 0.55 -4.94 -31.52
N GLY A 15 0.18 -6.10 -32.06
CA GLY A 15 1.07 -7.22 -32.35
C GLY A 15 1.18 -8.28 -31.24
N LYS A 16 0.41 -8.19 -30.14
CA LYS A 16 0.23 -9.32 -29.22
C LYS A 16 -0.62 -10.41 -29.87
N VAL A 17 -0.25 -11.66 -29.59
CA VAL A 17 -0.89 -12.84 -30.17
C VAL A 17 -1.15 -13.88 -29.08
N VAL A 18 -2.28 -14.55 -29.20
CA VAL A 18 -2.59 -15.79 -28.51
C VAL A 18 -2.70 -16.90 -29.54
N GLU A 19 -1.87 -17.93 -29.40
CA GLU A 19 -1.91 -19.12 -30.24
C GLU A 19 -2.24 -20.33 -29.38
N VAL A 20 -3.09 -21.23 -29.88
CA VAL A 20 -3.24 -22.57 -29.31
C VAL A 20 -2.60 -23.55 -30.28
N VAL A 21 -1.65 -24.33 -29.77
CA VAL A 21 -0.80 -25.21 -30.58
C VAL A 21 -0.71 -26.58 -29.94
N THR A 22 -0.48 -27.62 -30.74
CA THR A 22 -0.17 -28.97 -30.25
C THR A 22 1.33 -29.20 -30.35
N GLY A 23 1.99 -29.34 -29.20
CA GLY A 23 3.41 -29.68 -29.08
C GLY A 23 3.65 -31.10 -28.58
N PRO A 24 4.91 -31.49 -28.36
CA PRO A 24 5.28 -32.81 -27.85
C PRO A 24 4.68 -33.16 -26.48
N GLY A 25 4.38 -32.14 -25.65
CA GLY A 25 3.75 -32.28 -24.33
C GLY A 25 2.22 -32.18 -24.34
N GLY A 26 1.58 -32.16 -25.52
CA GLY A 26 0.14 -31.92 -25.67
C GLY A 26 -0.19 -30.50 -26.12
N PRO A 27 -1.49 -30.13 -26.12
CA PRO A 27 -1.92 -28.80 -26.50
C PRO A 27 -1.55 -27.75 -25.42
N GLU A 28 -1.13 -26.56 -25.85
CA GLU A 28 -0.76 -25.44 -25.00
C GLU A 28 -1.28 -24.11 -25.57
N VAL A 29 -1.56 -23.14 -24.69
CA VAL A 29 -1.71 -21.72 -25.04
C VAL A 29 -0.33 -21.07 -25.05
N ARG A 30 -0.02 -20.34 -26.11
CA ARG A 30 1.14 -19.47 -26.21
C ARG A 30 0.68 -18.02 -26.25
N LEU A 31 1.17 -17.24 -25.30
CA LEU A 31 1.07 -15.80 -25.33
C LEU A 31 2.37 -15.27 -25.91
N GLY A 32 2.29 -14.28 -26.79
CA GLY A 32 3.49 -13.80 -27.46
C GLY A 32 3.28 -12.48 -28.17
N ARG A 33 4.29 -12.15 -28.97
CA ARG A 33 4.16 -11.25 -30.12
C ARG A 33 4.48 -12.06 -31.37
N HIS A 34 4.07 -11.60 -32.55
CA HIS A 34 4.35 -12.32 -33.80
C HIS A 34 5.80 -12.82 -33.87
N GLY A 35 5.98 -14.15 -33.93
CA GLY A 35 7.28 -14.81 -34.03
C GLY A 35 8.05 -15.05 -32.72
N SER A 36 7.54 -14.62 -31.55
CA SER A 36 8.19 -14.82 -30.25
C SER A 36 7.19 -15.18 -29.14
N ALA A 37 7.42 -16.31 -28.47
CA ALA A 37 6.61 -16.74 -27.34
C ALA A 37 7.07 -16.06 -26.05
N HIS A 38 6.14 -15.41 -25.37
CA HIS A 38 6.31 -14.73 -24.09
C HIS A 38 6.06 -15.66 -22.91
N LEU A 39 4.95 -16.41 -22.97
CA LEU A 39 4.51 -17.38 -21.98
C LEU A 39 3.90 -18.60 -22.67
N ARG A 40 4.10 -19.79 -22.10
CA ARG A 40 3.50 -21.04 -22.57
C ARG A 40 2.79 -21.71 -21.41
N ALA A 41 1.52 -22.01 -21.58
CA ALA A 41 0.68 -22.66 -20.59
C ALA A 41 0.06 -23.93 -21.18
N PRO A 42 0.44 -25.13 -20.72
CA PRO A 42 -0.21 -26.37 -21.14
C PRO A 42 -1.72 -26.31 -20.86
N LEU A 43 -2.56 -26.79 -21.79
CA LEU A 43 -4.01 -26.81 -21.54
C LEU A 43 -4.35 -27.70 -20.34
N ARG A 44 -3.63 -28.81 -20.19
CA ARG A 44 -3.76 -29.69 -19.04
C ARG A 44 -3.23 -28.98 -17.80
N GLY A 45 -4.10 -28.73 -16.84
CA GLY A 45 -3.77 -27.98 -15.63
C GLY A 45 -3.88 -26.46 -15.76
N LEU A 46 -4.25 -25.92 -16.92
CA LEU A 46 -4.64 -24.50 -17.05
C LEU A 46 -5.94 -24.20 -16.29
N LEU A 47 -6.81 -25.18 -16.19
CA LEU A 47 -8.06 -25.13 -15.44
C LEU A 47 -8.02 -26.18 -14.34
N THR A 48 -8.57 -25.84 -13.17
CA THR A 48 -8.62 -26.72 -12.00
C THR A 48 -10.02 -26.70 -11.40
N ALA A 49 -10.49 -27.86 -10.91
CA ALA A 49 -11.66 -27.90 -10.05
C ALA A 49 -11.61 -29.11 -9.11
N SER A 50 -11.91 -28.88 -7.84
CA SER A 50 -12.08 -29.93 -6.82
C SER A 50 -13.44 -29.81 -6.16
N THR A 51 -13.95 -30.95 -5.66
CA THR A 51 -15.16 -31.02 -4.84
C THR A 51 -14.84 -31.50 -3.44
N GLY A 52 -15.58 -31.00 -2.46
CA GLY A 52 -15.39 -31.30 -1.05
C GLY A 52 -14.33 -30.42 -0.40
N ARG A 53 -14.25 -30.49 0.94
CA ARG A 53 -13.34 -29.69 1.76
C ARG A 53 -12.25 -30.55 2.41
N PRO A 54 -11.01 -30.05 2.57
CA PRO A 54 -10.51 -28.81 1.97
C PRO A 54 -10.32 -28.95 0.45
N TRP A 55 -10.31 -27.81 -0.24
CA TRP A 55 -10.10 -27.74 -1.69
C TRP A 55 -8.71 -28.24 -2.08
N ARG A 56 -8.59 -28.70 -3.33
CA ARG A 56 -7.35 -29.25 -3.88
C ARG A 56 -7.12 -28.72 -5.29
N ILE A 57 -5.87 -28.69 -5.72
CA ILE A 57 -5.53 -28.45 -7.12
C ILE A 57 -5.67 -29.78 -7.86
N GLU A 58 -6.73 -29.89 -8.65
CA GLU A 58 -7.08 -31.07 -9.44
C GLU A 58 -7.20 -30.63 -10.91
N PRO A 59 -6.21 -30.94 -11.77
CA PRO A 59 -6.21 -30.53 -13.16
C PRO A 59 -7.45 -30.99 -13.92
N ALA A 60 -8.11 -30.08 -14.63
CA ALA A 60 -9.13 -30.44 -15.59
C ALA A 60 -8.50 -31.03 -16.86
N GLU A 61 -9.14 -32.04 -17.42
CA GLU A 61 -8.73 -32.66 -18.66
C GLU A 61 -9.21 -31.82 -19.84
N PRO A 62 -8.30 -31.37 -20.74
CA PRO A 62 -8.68 -30.53 -21.88
C PRO A 62 -9.63 -31.25 -22.84
N GLY A 63 -10.60 -30.52 -23.35
CA GLY A 63 -11.55 -30.95 -24.38
C GLY A 63 -11.21 -30.34 -25.74
N THR A 64 -12.18 -29.64 -26.31
CA THR A 64 -12.08 -28.99 -27.62
C THR A 64 -11.49 -27.58 -27.53
N VAL A 65 -10.79 -27.20 -28.61
CA VAL A 65 -10.35 -25.82 -28.86
C VAL A 65 -11.02 -25.36 -30.15
N LEU A 66 -11.70 -24.22 -30.12
CA LEU A 66 -12.46 -23.69 -31.25
C LEU A 66 -12.21 -22.19 -31.40
N LEU A 67 -12.17 -21.71 -32.64
CA LEU A 67 -12.22 -20.27 -32.95
C LEU A 67 -13.68 -19.89 -33.22
N GLN A 68 -14.25 -19.04 -32.36
CA GLN A 68 -15.62 -18.56 -32.47
C GLN A 68 -15.61 -17.14 -33.04
N GLY A 69 -16.36 -16.92 -34.12
CA GLY A 69 -16.51 -15.61 -34.75
C GLY A 69 -15.23 -15.01 -35.35
N GLY A 70 -14.13 -15.78 -35.42
CA GLY A 70 -12.82 -15.31 -35.91
C GLY A 70 -11.99 -14.52 -34.89
N GLU A 71 -12.57 -14.15 -33.75
CA GLU A 71 -11.97 -13.21 -32.79
C GLU A 71 -11.87 -13.76 -31.36
N THR A 72 -12.56 -14.86 -31.06
CA THR A 72 -12.58 -15.47 -29.72
C THR A 72 -12.09 -16.91 -29.79
N VAL A 73 -11.06 -17.24 -29.00
CA VAL A 73 -10.64 -18.63 -28.79
C VAL A 73 -11.43 -19.19 -27.61
N VAL A 74 -12.03 -20.36 -27.82
CA VAL A 74 -12.79 -21.09 -26.80
C VAL A 74 -12.08 -22.40 -26.51
N ILE A 75 -11.77 -22.64 -25.24
CA ILE A 75 -11.16 -23.87 -24.75
C ILE A 75 -12.16 -24.52 -23.78
N THR A 76 -12.49 -25.79 -24.01
CA THR A 76 -13.31 -26.57 -23.06
C THR A 76 -12.45 -27.52 -22.25
N ALA A 77 -12.89 -27.85 -21.03
CA ALA A 77 -12.26 -28.87 -20.19
C ALA A 77 -13.29 -29.61 -19.34
N ARG A 78 -12.90 -30.73 -18.73
CA ARG A 78 -13.73 -31.52 -17.80
C ARG A 78 -12.99 -31.83 -16.51
N ALA A 79 -13.68 -31.72 -15.38
CA ALA A 79 -13.20 -32.14 -14.07
C ALA A 79 -14.35 -32.85 -13.33
N GLY A 80 -14.33 -34.18 -13.32
CA GLY A 80 -15.40 -34.99 -12.74
C GLY A 80 -16.77 -34.68 -13.36
N ALA A 81 -17.70 -34.19 -12.54
CA ALA A 81 -19.06 -33.81 -12.93
C ALA A 81 -19.16 -32.42 -13.59
N LEU A 82 -18.06 -31.64 -13.59
CA LEU A 82 -18.04 -30.27 -14.07
C LEU A 82 -17.43 -30.18 -15.48
N THR A 83 -18.03 -29.33 -16.31
CA THR A 83 -17.44 -28.85 -17.56
C THR A 83 -17.02 -27.40 -17.41
N ALA A 84 -15.86 -27.07 -17.98
CA ALA A 84 -15.35 -25.72 -18.04
C ALA A 84 -15.35 -25.21 -19.46
N ARG A 85 -15.55 -23.90 -19.60
CA ARG A 85 -15.39 -23.13 -20.82
C ARG A 85 -14.54 -21.89 -20.51
N LEU A 86 -13.39 -21.78 -21.16
CA LEU A 86 -12.51 -20.62 -21.10
C LEU A 86 -12.58 -19.87 -22.44
N GLU A 87 -13.00 -18.62 -22.40
CA GLU A 87 -13.05 -17.73 -23.55
C GLU A 87 -11.91 -16.71 -23.49
N LEU A 88 -11.17 -16.59 -24.58
CA LEU A 88 -10.03 -15.68 -24.74
C LEU A 88 -10.34 -14.72 -25.90
N ALA A 89 -10.28 -13.42 -25.63
CA ALA A 89 -10.50 -12.37 -26.62
C ALA A 89 -9.69 -11.12 -26.28
N PHE A 90 -9.28 -10.34 -27.27
CA PHE A 90 -8.59 -9.07 -27.02
C PHE A 90 -9.58 -7.92 -26.83
N THR A 91 -9.29 -7.02 -25.89
CA THR A 91 -9.94 -5.71 -25.80
C THR A 91 -9.39 -4.77 -26.88
N PRO A 92 -10.10 -3.67 -27.20
CA PRO A 92 -9.59 -2.64 -28.10
C PRO A 92 -8.21 -2.08 -27.69
N ASP A 93 -7.93 -2.06 -26.38
CA ASP A 93 -6.66 -1.56 -25.80
C ASP A 93 -5.55 -2.62 -25.78
N GLY A 94 -5.75 -3.78 -26.42
CA GLY A 94 -4.72 -4.82 -26.55
C GLY A 94 -4.48 -5.63 -25.26
N LEU A 95 -5.46 -5.67 -24.36
CA LEU A 95 -5.45 -6.56 -23.19
C LEU A 95 -6.22 -7.84 -23.51
N LEU A 96 -5.82 -8.98 -22.95
CA LEU A 96 -6.52 -10.24 -23.18
C LEU A 96 -7.57 -10.47 -22.11
N THR A 97 -8.85 -10.57 -22.44
CA THR A 97 -9.90 -11.01 -21.53
C THR A 97 -9.94 -12.52 -21.41
N LEU A 98 -10.14 -13.03 -20.19
CA LEU A 98 -10.31 -14.44 -19.88
C LEU A 98 -11.62 -14.59 -19.10
N THR A 99 -12.63 -15.20 -19.72
CA THR A 99 -13.89 -15.55 -19.05
C THR A 99 -13.91 -17.06 -18.83
N THR A 100 -13.94 -17.49 -17.58
CA THR A 100 -14.00 -18.92 -17.24
C THR A 100 -15.35 -19.23 -16.65
N THR A 101 -16.09 -20.16 -17.26
CA THR A 101 -17.38 -20.65 -16.77
C THR A 101 -17.29 -22.14 -16.46
N TRP A 102 -17.66 -22.52 -15.24
CA TRP A 102 -17.81 -23.91 -14.81
C TRP A 102 -19.28 -24.24 -14.66
N ARG A 103 -19.73 -25.35 -15.24
CA ARG A 103 -21.12 -25.80 -15.20
C ARG A 103 -21.22 -27.22 -14.66
N ASN A 104 -22.24 -27.48 -13.84
CA ASN A 104 -22.59 -28.83 -13.44
C ASN A 104 -23.42 -29.51 -14.54
N ASP A 105 -22.77 -30.38 -15.32
CA ASP A 105 -23.43 -31.16 -16.38
C ASP A 105 -24.00 -32.50 -15.91
N SER A 106 -23.87 -32.80 -14.61
CA SER A 106 -24.43 -34.03 -14.05
C SER A 106 -25.91 -33.87 -13.70
N GLY A 107 -26.61 -35.00 -13.58
CA GLY A 107 -28.01 -35.02 -13.14
C GLY A 107 -28.20 -34.86 -11.63
N LYS A 108 -27.16 -34.49 -10.87
CA LYS A 108 -27.20 -34.37 -9.40
C LYS A 108 -26.49 -33.09 -8.94
N PRO A 109 -26.84 -32.52 -7.77
CA PRO A 109 -26.07 -31.41 -7.20
C PRO A 109 -24.61 -31.82 -6.96
N VAL A 110 -23.69 -30.89 -7.18
CA VAL A 110 -22.27 -31.01 -6.84
C VAL A 110 -21.99 -30.01 -5.73
N THR A 111 -21.53 -30.50 -4.58
CA THR A 111 -21.31 -29.67 -3.39
C THR A 111 -19.85 -29.27 -3.24
N ASP A 112 -19.62 -28.15 -2.55
CA ASP A 112 -18.29 -27.66 -2.20
C ASP A 112 -17.35 -27.54 -3.40
N VAL A 113 -17.83 -26.94 -4.49
CA VAL A 113 -17.03 -26.68 -5.68
C VAL A 113 -16.03 -25.56 -5.40
N ALA A 114 -14.76 -25.86 -5.65
CA ALA A 114 -13.66 -24.92 -5.73
C ALA A 114 -13.03 -25.05 -7.11
N ALA A 115 -13.16 -24.03 -7.95
CA ALA A 115 -12.72 -24.07 -9.34
C ALA A 115 -11.91 -22.83 -9.72
N GLY A 116 -11.16 -22.88 -10.82
CA GLY A 116 -10.33 -21.76 -11.20
C GLY A 116 -9.48 -21.95 -12.44
N LEU A 117 -8.72 -20.90 -12.72
CA LEU A 117 -7.70 -20.78 -13.74
C LEU A 117 -6.32 -20.76 -13.07
N LEU A 118 -5.39 -21.54 -13.60
CA LEU A 118 -4.01 -21.65 -13.14
C LEU A 118 -3.07 -21.27 -14.29
N LEU A 119 -2.30 -20.21 -14.10
CA LEU A 119 -1.32 -19.75 -15.08
C LEU A 119 0.10 -20.11 -14.61
N PRO A 120 0.68 -21.23 -15.08
CA PRO A 120 2.02 -21.64 -14.68
C PRO A 120 3.05 -20.65 -15.22
N LEU A 121 3.97 -20.22 -14.35
CA LEU A 121 5.09 -19.38 -14.75
C LEU A 121 6.24 -20.26 -15.27
N PRO A 122 7.07 -19.76 -16.21
CA PRO A 122 8.16 -20.53 -16.79
C PRO A 122 9.38 -20.66 -15.85
N THR A 123 9.33 -20.00 -14.70
CA THR A 123 10.40 -19.98 -13.70
C THR A 123 9.81 -20.03 -12.28
N SER A 124 10.59 -20.51 -11.33
CA SER A 124 10.32 -20.38 -9.89
C SER A 124 10.93 -19.12 -9.27
N ASP A 125 11.82 -18.43 -9.98
CA ASP A 125 12.48 -17.18 -9.57
C ASP A 125 11.86 -15.98 -10.30
N ALA A 126 10.59 -15.74 -10.02
CA ALA A 126 9.88 -14.54 -10.49
C ALA A 126 9.79 -13.51 -9.37
N HIS A 127 10.01 -12.25 -9.71
CA HIS A 127 9.66 -11.12 -8.85
C HIS A 127 8.15 -10.93 -8.91
N VAL A 128 7.47 -11.23 -7.81
CA VAL A 128 6.00 -11.18 -7.75
C VAL A 128 5.53 -10.01 -6.92
N THR A 129 4.54 -9.29 -7.44
CA THR A 129 3.79 -8.26 -6.71
C THR A 129 2.31 -8.63 -6.66
N MET A 130 1.78 -8.72 -5.44
CA MET A 130 0.35 -8.66 -5.15
C MET A 130 0.12 -7.37 -4.33
N PRO A 131 -0.55 -6.38 -4.93
CA PRO A 131 -0.77 -5.05 -4.34
C PRO A 131 -1.23 -5.12 -2.87
N GLY A 132 -0.54 -4.40 -1.99
CA GLY A 132 -0.85 -4.30 -0.56
C GLY A 132 -0.53 -5.53 0.31
N VAL A 133 -0.19 -6.69 -0.26
CA VAL A 133 -0.05 -7.94 0.50
C VAL A 133 1.27 -8.68 0.31
N LEU A 134 1.89 -8.58 -0.88
CA LEU A 134 3.11 -9.31 -1.19
C LEU A 134 3.99 -8.55 -2.18
N TYR A 135 5.22 -8.29 -1.79
CA TYR A 135 6.25 -7.69 -2.64
C TYR A 135 7.50 -8.56 -2.59
N ASN A 136 7.71 -9.36 -3.63
CA ASN A 136 8.83 -10.28 -3.78
C ASN A 136 9.03 -11.24 -2.59
N GLY A 137 7.93 -11.75 -2.02
CA GLY A 137 7.98 -12.65 -0.86
C GLY A 137 8.23 -11.95 0.48
N ASN A 138 8.12 -10.63 0.51
CA ASN A 138 8.22 -9.81 1.71
C ASN A 138 9.57 -9.99 2.45
N PRO A 139 10.72 -9.84 1.75
CA PRO A 139 12.04 -10.25 2.24
C PRO A 139 12.55 -9.42 3.43
N SER A 140 11.97 -8.24 3.67
CA SER A 140 12.32 -7.38 4.81
C SER A 140 11.56 -7.77 6.06
N SER A 141 10.55 -8.63 5.94
CA SER A 141 9.68 -8.97 7.06
C SER A 141 10.33 -9.94 8.05
N ASP A 142 10.11 -9.72 9.36
CA ASP A 142 10.60 -10.61 10.42
C ASP A 142 10.16 -12.06 10.13
N PRO A 143 11.10 -13.00 9.96
CA PRO A 143 10.79 -14.38 9.57
C PRO A 143 9.95 -15.13 10.61
N ARG A 144 9.86 -14.62 11.84
CA ARG A 144 9.03 -15.22 12.90
C ARG A 144 7.56 -14.77 12.85
N ARG A 145 7.24 -13.75 12.05
CA ARG A 145 5.87 -13.23 11.90
C ARG A 145 5.16 -14.00 10.78
N GLN A 146 3.95 -14.48 11.07
CA GLN A 146 3.07 -15.02 10.04
C GLN A 146 2.61 -13.90 9.11
N ILE A 147 3.03 -13.94 7.86
CA ILE A 147 2.63 -13.01 6.81
C ILE A 147 2.54 -13.76 5.48
N PRO A 148 1.90 -13.19 4.44
CA PRO A 148 1.94 -13.76 3.10
C PRO A 148 3.39 -13.95 2.60
N ARG A 149 3.69 -15.13 2.05
CA ARG A 149 4.99 -15.50 1.46
C ARG A 149 4.79 -16.23 0.14
N ILE A 150 5.78 -16.16 -0.76
CA ILE A 150 5.75 -16.87 -2.05
C ILE A 150 6.01 -18.38 -1.84
N ASP A 151 6.82 -18.75 -0.85
CA ASP A 151 7.46 -20.07 -0.78
C ASP A 151 6.47 -21.23 -0.78
N GLN A 152 5.44 -21.17 0.07
CA GLN A 152 4.45 -22.25 0.20
C GLN A 152 3.14 -21.97 -0.55
N GLY A 153 2.95 -20.74 -1.06
CA GLY A 153 1.72 -20.31 -1.74
C GLY A 153 0.81 -19.48 -0.84
N PHE A 154 0.08 -18.56 -1.47
CA PHE A 154 -0.84 -17.64 -0.81
C PHE A 154 -1.93 -17.25 -1.81
N VAL A 155 -3.20 -17.45 -1.43
CA VAL A 155 -4.39 -17.09 -2.22
C VAL A 155 -5.35 -16.37 -1.29
N CYS A 156 -5.76 -15.16 -1.65
CA CYS A 156 -6.69 -14.36 -0.86
C CYS A 156 -7.90 -13.91 -1.68
N GLU A 157 -9.00 -13.60 -1.01
CA GLU A 157 -10.14 -12.92 -1.64
C GLU A 157 -9.68 -11.64 -2.35
N GLU A 158 -10.30 -11.34 -3.49
CA GLU A 158 -9.96 -10.19 -4.34
C GLU A 158 -10.06 -8.86 -3.57
N ASP A 159 -11.02 -8.75 -2.65
CA ASP A 159 -11.25 -7.57 -1.80
C ASP A 159 -10.11 -7.24 -0.84
N ARG A 160 -9.12 -8.12 -0.69
CA ARG A 160 -7.88 -7.84 0.04
C ARG A 160 -6.90 -7.00 -0.75
N LEU A 161 -7.04 -6.96 -2.07
CA LEU A 161 -6.09 -6.35 -2.99
C LEU A 161 -6.57 -4.94 -3.39
N PRO A 162 -5.80 -3.87 -3.10
CA PRO A 162 -6.10 -2.52 -3.56
C PRO A 162 -6.25 -2.43 -5.08
N ILE A 163 -5.40 -3.15 -5.80
CA ILE A 163 -5.53 -3.45 -7.22
C ILE A 163 -5.66 -4.98 -7.33
N PRO A 164 -6.84 -5.54 -7.70
CA PRO A 164 -7.11 -6.98 -7.80
C PRO A 164 -6.27 -7.69 -8.85
N ALA A 165 -4.97 -7.84 -8.60
CA ALA A 165 -4.04 -8.38 -9.58
C ALA A 165 -2.85 -9.09 -8.97
N VAL A 166 -2.26 -9.96 -9.78
CA VAL A 166 -0.93 -10.55 -9.55
C VAL A 166 -0.05 -10.18 -10.72
N ASN A 167 1.08 -9.53 -10.46
CA ASN A 167 2.15 -9.33 -11.43
C ASN A 167 3.31 -10.26 -11.12
N ALA A 168 3.83 -10.95 -12.13
CA ALA A 168 5.05 -11.72 -12.04
C ALA A 168 6.01 -11.27 -13.14
N ALA A 169 7.24 -10.96 -12.77
CA ALA A 169 8.29 -10.56 -13.69
C ALA A 169 9.54 -11.43 -13.53
N TRP A 170 10.13 -11.82 -14.65
CA TRP A 170 11.34 -12.65 -14.71
C TRP A 170 12.15 -12.26 -15.93
N ASP A 171 13.46 -12.46 -15.88
CA ASP A 171 14.38 -11.96 -16.90
C ASP A 171 14.07 -10.47 -17.22
N ASP A 172 13.70 -10.19 -18.47
CA ASP A 172 13.36 -8.87 -19.02
C ASP A 172 11.86 -8.69 -19.32
N ARG A 173 10.98 -9.48 -18.67
CA ARG A 173 9.56 -9.56 -19.03
C ARG A 173 8.62 -9.74 -17.85
N TYR A 174 7.34 -9.41 -18.07
CA TYR A 174 6.28 -9.59 -17.08
C TYR A 174 5.01 -10.22 -17.65
N VAL A 175 4.19 -10.74 -16.74
CA VAL A 175 2.76 -10.99 -16.94
C VAL A 175 1.98 -10.42 -15.75
N SER A 176 0.82 -9.84 -16.02
CA SER A 176 -0.12 -9.34 -15.02
C SER A 176 -1.49 -9.95 -15.27
N LEU A 177 -2.05 -10.62 -14.25
CA LEU A 177 -3.42 -11.10 -14.26
C LEU A 177 -4.26 -10.22 -13.33
N PHE A 178 -5.26 -9.55 -13.86
CA PHE A 178 -6.22 -8.71 -13.15
C PHE A 178 -7.55 -9.47 -13.02
N ALA A 179 -8.15 -9.49 -11.84
CA ALA A 179 -9.54 -9.89 -11.66
C ALA A 179 -10.49 -8.72 -11.94
N HIS A 180 -11.70 -9.05 -12.38
CA HIS A 180 -12.88 -8.18 -12.38
C HIS A 180 -13.80 -8.66 -11.26
N PRO A 181 -13.66 -8.12 -10.03
CA PRO A 181 -14.36 -8.68 -8.87
C PRO A 181 -15.88 -8.56 -9.02
N GLU A 182 -16.58 -9.67 -8.78
CA GLU A 182 -18.04 -9.72 -8.77
C GLU A 182 -18.53 -10.13 -7.38
N PRO A 183 -19.39 -9.32 -6.73
CA PRO A 183 -19.88 -9.64 -5.40
C PRO A 183 -20.84 -10.83 -5.45
N ALA A 184 -20.59 -11.81 -4.60
CA ALA A 184 -21.54 -12.86 -4.32
C ALA A 184 -22.21 -12.64 -2.98
N ARG A 185 -23.53 -12.48 -3.02
CA ARG A 185 -24.36 -12.19 -1.84
C ARG A 185 -24.97 -13.47 -1.31
N HIS A 186 -24.77 -13.72 -0.03
CA HIS A 186 -25.27 -14.90 0.67
C HIS A 186 -26.57 -14.60 1.41
N GLN A 187 -27.34 -15.64 1.74
CA GLN A 187 -28.63 -15.49 2.43
C GLN A 187 -28.50 -14.87 3.83
N ASP A 188 -27.36 -15.06 4.49
CA ASP A 188 -27.05 -14.45 5.79
C ASP A 188 -26.66 -12.96 5.70
N GLY A 189 -26.64 -12.41 4.49
CA GLY A 189 -26.28 -11.03 4.21
C GLY A 189 -24.79 -10.78 4.06
N SER A 190 -23.93 -11.81 4.17
CA SER A 190 -22.50 -11.69 3.90
C SER A 190 -22.22 -11.54 2.40
N VAL A 191 -21.06 -10.96 2.07
CA VAL A 191 -20.56 -10.78 0.70
C VAL A 191 -19.16 -11.36 0.60
N SER A 192 -18.96 -12.20 -0.41
CA SER A 192 -17.67 -12.79 -0.77
C SER A 192 -17.30 -12.47 -2.21
N TYR A 193 -16.02 -12.64 -2.54
CA TYR A 193 -15.48 -12.40 -3.86
C TYR A 193 -14.79 -13.65 -4.42
N GLY A 194 -14.32 -13.56 -5.67
CA GLY A 194 -13.32 -14.51 -6.17
C GLY A 194 -12.01 -14.36 -5.40
N SER A 195 -11.01 -15.14 -5.77
CA SER A 195 -9.71 -15.10 -5.11
C SER A 195 -8.55 -15.17 -6.09
N LEU A 196 -7.46 -14.51 -5.71
CA LEU A 196 -6.24 -14.40 -6.50
C LEU A 196 -5.01 -14.72 -5.64
N GLY A 197 -3.99 -15.27 -6.28
CA GLY A 197 -2.68 -15.42 -5.64
C GLY A 197 -1.73 -16.36 -6.36
N LEU A 198 -0.94 -17.09 -5.58
CA LEU A 198 0.12 -17.98 -6.04
C LEU A 198 -0.03 -19.35 -5.36
N VAL A 199 0.19 -20.40 -6.13
CA VAL A 199 0.25 -21.78 -5.64
C VAL A 199 1.51 -22.47 -6.15
N ARG A 200 1.91 -23.54 -5.46
CA ARG A 200 3.01 -24.43 -5.89
C ARG A 200 2.43 -25.68 -6.53
N SER A 201 2.46 -25.78 -7.86
CA SER A 201 2.00 -26.97 -8.59
C SER A 201 2.45 -26.99 -10.06
N PRO A 202 3.35 -27.90 -10.49
CA PRO A 202 4.62 -28.32 -9.84
C PRO A 202 5.71 -27.21 -9.87
N GLY A 203 5.37 -25.99 -10.27
CA GLY A 203 6.20 -24.79 -10.21
C GLY A 203 5.48 -23.63 -9.53
N LEU A 204 5.95 -22.40 -9.76
CA LEU A 204 5.23 -21.21 -9.32
C LEU A 204 4.09 -20.91 -10.31
N THR A 205 2.87 -20.87 -9.80
CA THR A 205 1.66 -20.76 -10.64
C THR A 205 0.78 -19.65 -10.09
N VAL A 206 0.38 -18.70 -10.95
CA VAL A 206 -0.63 -17.70 -10.59
C VAL A 206 -1.99 -18.39 -10.58
N ALA A 207 -2.75 -18.23 -9.49
CA ALA A 207 -4.04 -18.85 -9.29
C ALA A 207 -5.14 -17.79 -9.23
N ALA A 208 -6.22 -18.04 -9.99
CA ALA A 208 -7.46 -17.30 -9.98
C ALA A 208 -8.62 -18.26 -9.72
N MET A 209 -9.20 -18.20 -8.53
CA MET A 209 -10.13 -19.20 -8.02
C MET A 209 -11.51 -18.59 -7.71
N THR A 210 -12.52 -19.44 -7.54
CA THR A 210 -13.91 -19.03 -7.27
C THR A 210 -14.18 -18.47 -5.86
N GLY A 211 -13.14 -18.11 -5.11
CA GLY A 211 -13.23 -17.50 -3.77
C GLY A 211 -12.52 -18.26 -2.66
N VAL A 212 -12.05 -19.50 -2.92
CA VAL A 212 -11.30 -20.27 -1.92
C VAL A 212 -9.94 -19.63 -1.62
N ILE A 213 -9.47 -19.77 -0.39
CA ILE A 213 -8.26 -19.11 0.11
C ILE A 213 -7.20 -20.12 0.55
N MET A 214 -5.97 -19.64 0.65
CA MET A 214 -4.81 -20.40 1.12
C MET A 214 -3.81 -19.46 1.79
N PHE A 215 -3.22 -19.91 2.88
CA PHE A 215 -2.13 -19.22 3.54
C PHE A 215 -0.99 -20.19 3.82
N ASP A 216 0.22 -19.85 3.35
CA ASP A 216 1.41 -20.67 3.54
C ASP A 216 1.20 -22.13 3.09
N GLY A 217 0.58 -22.31 1.91
CA GLY A 217 0.28 -23.62 1.33
C GLY A 217 -0.91 -24.36 1.96
N ALA A 218 -1.40 -23.93 3.13
CA ALA A 218 -2.56 -24.53 3.77
C ALA A 218 -3.86 -23.97 3.19
N PRO A 219 -4.74 -24.81 2.60
CA PRO A 219 -6.06 -24.37 2.15
C PRO A 219 -6.94 -23.96 3.33
N ASP A 220 -7.92 -23.10 3.09
CA ASP A 220 -8.92 -22.66 4.08
C ASP A 220 -8.33 -21.89 5.28
N VAL A 221 -7.11 -21.38 5.17
CA VAL A 221 -6.49 -20.55 6.22
C VAL A 221 -6.51 -19.08 5.80
N CYS A 222 -7.03 -18.21 6.68
CA CYS A 222 -7.16 -16.78 6.45
C CYS A 222 -6.21 -15.98 7.34
N TYR A 223 -5.64 -14.90 6.81
CA TYR A 223 -4.92 -13.90 7.60
C TYR A 223 -5.89 -12.91 8.25
N VAL A 224 -6.11 -13.05 9.56
CA VAL A 224 -7.21 -12.39 10.28
C VAL A 224 -6.78 -11.23 11.17
N SER A 225 -5.51 -11.14 11.54
CA SER A 225 -4.98 -10.03 12.34
C SER A 225 -3.46 -9.98 12.20
N LYS A 226 -2.82 -9.00 12.83
CA LYS A 226 -1.36 -8.80 12.75
C LYS A 226 -0.62 -10.05 13.23
N ALA A 227 -0.01 -10.74 12.28
CA ALA A 227 0.71 -12.00 12.48
C ALA A 227 -0.14 -13.14 13.05
N GLU A 228 -1.43 -13.14 12.73
CA GLU A 228 -2.40 -14.14 13.17
C GLU A 228 -3.19 -14.69 11.99
N VAL A 229 -3.37 -16.00 11.98
CA VAL A 229 -4.19 -16.73 11.01
C VAL A 229 -5.29 -17.51 11.73
N ALA A 230 -6.36 -17.83 11.00
CA ALA A 230 -7.42 -18.70 11.48
C ALA A 230 -7.95 -19.60 10.37
N ASP A 231 -8.42 -20.78 10.74
CA ASP A 231 -9.16 -21.67 9.85
C ASP A 231 -10.49 -21.01 9.48
N GLN A 232 -10.68 -20.77 8.19
CA GLN A 232 -11.83 -20.09 7.63
C GLN A 232 -12.19 -20.72 6.26
N PRO A 233 -12.95 -21.83 6.25
CA PRO A 233 -13.36 -22.49 5.00
C PRO A 233 -14.42 -21.63 4.28
N VAL A 234 -13.97 -20.82 3.32
CA VAL A 234 -14.79 -19.88 2.55
C VAL A 234 -14.63 -20.09 1.05
N GLY A 235 -15.55 -19.53 0.26
CA GLY A 235 -15.43 -19.50 -1.21
C GLY A 235 -15.90 -20.76 -1.95
N TYR A 236 -16.34 -21.79 -1.23
CA TYR A 236 -16.98 -22.97 -1.80
C TYR A 236 -18.37 -22.66 -2.34
N ARG A 237 -18.78 -23.35 -3.41
CA ARG A 237 -20.12 -23.22 -4.01
C ARG A 237 -20.78 -24.56 -4.26
N ASP A 238 -22.05 -24.66 -3.93
CA ASP A 238 -22.88 -25.77 -4.38
C ASP A 238 -23.47 -25.41 -5.74
N LEU A 239 -23.42 -26.35 -6.69
CA LEU A 239 -24.00 -26.19 -8.03
C LEU A 239 -25.10 -27.21 -8.26
N ALA A 240 -26.33 -26.75 -8.44
CA ALA A 240 -27.44 -27.57 -8.91
C ALA A 240 -27.20 -28.06 -10.35
N PRO A 241 -27.91 -29.12 -10.82
CA PRO A 241 -27.83 -29.55 -12.21
C PRO A 241 -28.09 -28.39 -13.19
N GLY A 242 -27.16 -28.16 -14.12
CA GLY A 242 -27.19 -27.08 -15.10
C GLY A 242 -26.74 -25.71 -14.59
N GLU A 243 -26.52 -25.54 -13.28
CA GLU A 243 -26.01 -24.30 -12.70
C GLU A 243 -24.54 -24.07 -13.06
N SER A 244 -24.16 -22.79 -13.14
CA SER A 244 -22.80 -22.39 -13.49
C SER A 244 -22.26 -21.28 -12.58
N ILE A 245 -20.94 -21.30 -12.38
CA ILE A 245 -20.17 -20.19 -11.81
C ILE A 245 -19.20 -19.65 -12.86
N SER A 246 -19.08 -18.33 -12.94
CA SER A 246 -18.15 -17.67 -13.86
C SER A 246 -17.21 -16.73 -13.13
N THR A 247 -16.00 -16.56 -13.68
CA THR A 247 -15.03 -15.55 -13.27
C THR A 247 -14.49 -14.82 -14.49
N ARG A 248 -14.16 -13.53 -14.32
CA ARG A 248 -13.66 -12.66 -15.40
C ARG A 248 -12.33 -12.07 -15.01
N HIS A 249 -11.37 -12.17 -15.92
CA HIS A 249 -10.02 -11.65 -15.75
C HIS A 249 -9.53 -10.94 -16.99
N THR A 250 -8.51 -10.11 -16.81
CA THR A 250 -7.75 -9.50 -17.90
C THR A 250 -6.28 -9.79 -17.70
N LEU A 251 -5.58 -10.10 -18.79
CA LEU A 251 -4.16 -10.40 -18.79
C LEU A 251 -3.40 -9.41 -19.65
N ASP A 252 -2.30 -8.90 -19.11
CA ASP A 252 -1.31 -8.10 -19.80
C ASP A 252 0.07 -8.77 -19.74
N TRP A 253 0.89 -8.56 -20.76
CA TRP A 253 2.27 -9.03 -20.80
C TRP A 253 3.13 -8.14 -21.68
N GLY A 254 4.40 -8.06 -21.34
CA GLY A 254 5.36 -7.23 -22.08
C GLY A 254 6.75 -7.23 -21.46
N PRO A 255 7.65 -6.41 -22.01
CA PRO A 255 8.99 -6.26 -21.47
C PRO A 255 8.98 -5.42 -20.19
N VAL A 256 9.90 -5.70 -19.27
CA VAL A 256 10.22 -4.86 -18.11
C VAL A 256 11.67 -5.08 -17.70
N GLU A 257 12.39 -3.99 -17.45
CA GLU A 257 13.77 -4.03 -16.96
C GLU A 257 14.00 -2.83 -16.00
N PRO A 258 14.49 -3.06 -14.77
CA PRO A 258 14.68 -4.36 -14.14
C PRO A 258 13.35 -5.04 -13.78
N ARG A 259 13.37 -6.37 -13.64
CA ARG A 259 12.18 -7.20 -13.34
C ARG A 259 11.32 -6.67 -12.19
N GLY A 260 11.93 -6.15 -11.11
CA GLY A 260 11.19 -5.66 -9.96
C GLY A 260 10.40 -4.36 -10.18
N LEU A 261 10.46 -3.75 -11.36
CA LEU A 261 9.55 -2.67 -11.76
C LEU A 261 8.24 -3.15 -12.41
N GLY A 262 7.97 -4.46 -12.43
CA GLY A 262 6.76 -5.05 -13.01
C GLY A 262 5.46 -4.45 -12.44
N PHE A 263 5.44 -4.10 -11.15
CA PHE A 263 4.28 -3.49 -10.49
C PHE A 263 3.87 -2.16 -11.13
N ARG A 264 4.78 -1.41 -11.77
CA ARG A 264 4.45 -0.14 -12.42
C ARG A 264 3.44 -0.35 -13.53
N LYS A 265 3.47 -1.50 -14.20
CA LYS A 265 2.49 -1.87 -15.22
C LYS A 265 1.10 -2.06 -14.60
N LEU A 266 1.01 -2.67 -13.41
CA LEU A 266 -0.28 -2.80 -12.70
C LEU A 266 -0.92 -1.45 -12.42
N VAL A 267 -0.13 -0.50 -11.93
CA VAL A 267 -0.60 0.80 -11.44
C VAL A 267 -1.14 1.69 -12.55
N HIS A 268 -0.55 1.58 -13.76
CA HIS A 268 -0.94 2.39 -14.92
C HIS A 268 -1.98 1.72 -15.82
N THR A 269 -2.38 0.47 -15.56
CA THR A 269 -3.48 -0.18 -16.29
C THR A 269 -4.81 0.17 -15.63
N GLU A 270 -5.58 1.05 -16.27
CA GLU A 270 -6.87 1.52 -15.77
C GLU A 270 -8.02 0.58 -16.21
N LEU A 271 -8.40 -0.35 -15.33
CA LEU A 271 -9.49 -1.31 -15.59
C LEU A 271 -10.78 -1.04 -14.81
N TYR A 272 -10.70 -0.23 -13.76
CA TYR A 272 -11.75 -0.13 -12.76
C TYR A 272 -12.39 1.26 -12.81
N ASP A 273 -13.69 1.31 -13.12
CA ASP A 273 -14.51 2.53 -13.12
C ASP A 273 -15.26 2.66 -11.78
N SER A 274 -14.51 2.84 -10.69
CA SER A 274 -15.06 3.10 -9.37
C SER A 274 -14.68 4.50 -8.92
N PRO A 275 -15.63 5.43 -8.75
CA PRO A 275 -15.31 6.74 -8.22
C PRO A 275 -14.95 6.64 -6.73
N ALA A 276 -13.91 7.37 -6.33
CA ALA A 276 -13.66 7.64 -4.92
C ALA A 276 -14.81 8.47 -4.33
N ALA A 277 -15.17 8.21 -3.07
CA ALA A 277 -16.17 9.02 -2.39
C ALA A 277 -15.66 10.46 -2.20
N ASN A 278 -16.58 11.41 -2.21
CA ASN A 278 -16.30 12.82 -1.94
C ASN A 278 -17.30 13.38 -0.91
N PRO A 279 -17.23 12.94 0.36
CA PRO A 279 -18.25 13.25 1.35
C PRO A 279 -18.15 14.68 1.89
N LEU A 280 -16.97 15.32 1.79
CA LEU A 280 -16.68 16.64 2.36
C LEU A 280 -15.97 17.48 1.31
N SER A 281 -16.35 18.75 1.19
CA SER A 281 -15.51 19.72 0.50
C SER A 281 -14.19 19.91 1.26
N ARG A 282 -13.17 20.42 0.55
CA ARG A 282 -11.85 20.68 1.14
C ARG A 282 -11.94 21.64 2.33
N ASP A 283 -12.76 22.69 2.24
CA ASP A 283 -12.94 23.66 3.33
C ASP A 283 -13.69 23.05 4.52
N GLU A 284 -14.67 22.17 4.29
CA GLU A 284 -15.31 21.43 5.38
C GLU A 284 -14.33 20.49 6.09
N LEU A 285 -13.49 19.77 5.33
CA LEU A 285 -12.45 18.92 5.90
C LEU A 285 -11.46 19.74 6.75
N ILE A 286 -10.97 20.87 6.22
CA ILE A 286 -10.09 21.79 6.95
C ILE A 286 -10.78 22.27 8.23
N ARG A 287 -12.03 22.73 8.14
CA ARG A 287 -12.78 23.23 9.31
C ARG A 287 -12.93 22.16 10.38
N LEU A 288 -13.39 20.97 10.02
CA LEU A 288 -13.59 19.86 10.95
C LEU A 288 -12.27 19.43 11.59
N LYS A 289 -11.22 19.23 10.80
CA LYS A 289 -9.91 18.83 11.32
C LYS A 289 -9.26 19.92 12.17
N THR A 290 -9.51 21.19 11.87
CA THR A 290 -9.12 22.32 12.75
C THR A 290 -9.82 22.22 14.10
N THR A 291 -11.12 21.92 14.13
CA THR A 291 -11.86 21.71 15.39
C THR A 291 -11.26 20.57 16.24
N ALA A 292 -10.94 19.44 15.61
CA ALA A 292 -10.29 18.33 16.32
C ALA A 292 -8.88 18.70 16.81
N MET A 293 -8.08 19.40 16.00
CA MET A 293 -6.77 19.90 16.41
C MET A 293 -6.86 20.86 17.61
N ASP A 294 -7.80 21.81 17.57
CA ASP A 294 -8.05 22.74 18.68
C ASP A 294 -8.39 22.00 19.98
N ALA A 295 -9.15 20.91 19.89
CA ALA A 295 -9.48 20.06 21.04
C ALA A 295 -8.27 19.26 21.57
N ARG A 296 -7.20 19.08 20.78
CA ARG A 296 -5.96 18.42 21.22
C ARG A 296 -4.97 19.38 21.88
N TRP A 297 -5.14 20.69 21.75
CA TRP A 297 -4.24 21.67 22.37
C TRP A 297 -4.27 21.55 23.90
N ALA A 298 -3.10 21.38 24.52
CA ALA A 298 -2.98 21.26 25.99
C ALA A 298 -1.92 22.20 26.59
N GLY A 299 -1.67 23.35 25.94
CA GLY A 299 -0.85 24.44 26.49
C GLY A 299 0.54 24.52 25.88
N ASP A 300 1.28 23.41 25.84
CA ASP A 300 2.64 23.36 25.29
C ASP A 300 2.77 22.45 24.06
N GLY A 301 1.66 21.87 23.62
CA GLY A 301 1.63 20.93 22.50
C GLY A 301 0.24 20.33 22.32
N TYR A 302 0.19 19.34 21.44
CA TYR A 302 -1.03 18.65 21.05
C TYR A 302 -1.03 17.21 21.56
N LEU A 303 -2.11 16.81 22.22
CA LEU A 303 -2.26 15.47 22.77
C LEU A 303 -2.34 14.41 21.67
N ALA A 304 -1.53 13.36 21.83
CA ALA A 304 -1.50 12.21 20.94
C ALA A 304 -2.87 11.51 20.82
N TYR A 305 -3.64 11.49 21.90
CA TYR A 305 -4.92 10.80 22.01
C TYR A 305 -5.98 11.68 22.68
N GLU A 306 -7.25 11.43 22.34
CA GLU A 306 -8.36 12.09 23.00
C GLU A 306 -8.57 11.44 24.38
N GLY A 307 -8.56 12.27 25.43
CA GLY A 307 -8.81 11.86 26.82
C GLY A 307 -7.70 11.01 27.44
N VAL A 308 -8.00 10.46 28.63
CA VAL A 308 -7.17 9.46 29.32
C VAL A 308 -7.69 8.08 28.92
N ARG A 309 -6.86 7.27 28.27
CA ARG A 309 -7.19 5.87 27.95
C ARG A 309 -6.33 4.93 28.79
N HIS A 310 -6.89 3.78 29.16
CA HIS A 310 -6.17 2.77 29.92
C HIS A 310 -4.87 2.36 29.18
N GLY A 311 -3.73 2.47 29.88
CA GLY A 311 -2.41 2.18 29.32
C GLY A 311 -1.87 3.21 28.32
N ARG A 312 -2.53 4.37 28.16
CA ARG A 312 -2.08 5.45 27.28
C ARG A 312 -2.19 6.81 27.98
N PRO A 313 -1.12 7.26 28.66
CA PRO A 313 -1.11 8.52 29.39
C PRO A 313 -1.24 9.71 28.43
N ARG A 314 -1.72 10.85 28.96
CA ARG A 314 -1.75 12.11 28.21
C ARG A 314 -0.32 12.48 27.86
N SER A 315 -0.06 12.64 26.57
CA SER A 315 1.29 12.84 26.07
C SER A 315 1.32 13.69 24.82
N TYR A 316 2.40 14.46 24.68
CA TYR A 316 2.83 14.99 23.40
C TYR A 316 3.74 13.95 22.77
N LEU A 317 3.31 13.40 21.64
CA LEU A 317 4.09 12.40 20.92
C LEU A 317 4.58 13.02 19.61
N TYR A 318 5.89 12.94 19.40
CA TYR A 318 6.58 13.53 18.27
C TYR A 318 6.87 12.45 17.23
N GLY A 319 6.41 12.71 16.02
CA GLY A 319 6.32 11.73 14.96
C GLY A 319 5.41 10.54 15.27
N TRP A 320 5.50 9.48 14.44
CA TRP A 320 4.67 8.29 14.45
C TRP A 320 3.18 8.61 14.61
N THR A 321 2.54 8.14 15.69
CA THR A 321 1.11 8.32 15.91
C THR A 321 0.76 9.72 16.45
N GLY A 322 1.74 10.49 16.92
CA GLY A 322 1.51 11.74 17.62
C GLY A 322 1.54 13.00 16.75
N GLN A 323 2.47 13.08 15.79
CA GLN A 323 2.54 14.18 14.83
C GLN A 323 2.47 15.59 15.46
N CYS A 324 2.93 15.77 16.71
CA CYS A 324 2.75 17.02 17.45
C CYS A 324 3.35 18.22 16.70
N MET A 325 4.57 18.07 16.16
CA MET A 325 5.22 19.11 15.35
C MET A 325 4.47 19.40 14.04
N LYS A 326 3.86 18.40 13.41
CA LYS A 326 3.04 18.60 12.20
C LYS A 326 1.74 19.34 12.50
N LEU A 327 1.13 19.12 13.67
CA LEU A 327 -0.01 19.92 14.11
C LEU A 327 0.39 21.39 14.35
N ALA A 328 1.57 21.63 14.94
CA ALA A 328 2.12 22.98 15.04
C ALA A 328 2.31 23.63 13.66
N ARG A 329 2.76 22.88 12.64
CA ARG A 329 2.80 23.37 11.25
C ARG A 329 1.41 23.73 10.73
N CYS A 330 0.41 22.88 10.94
CA CYS A 330 -0.97 23.16 10.52
C CYS A 330 -1.51 24.43 11.19
N GLU A 331 -1.24 24.60 12.48
CA GLU A 331 -1.59 25.78 13.27
C GLU A 331 -0.96 27.04 12.70
N ALA A 332 0.34 27.01 12.38
CA ALA A 332 1.03 28.12 11.72
C ALA A 332 0.46 28.43 10.32
N MET A 333 0.14 27.41 9.52
CA MET A 333 -0.47 27.58 8.20
C MET A 333 -1.81 28.28 8.29
N LEU A 334 -2.68 27.86 9.22
CA LEU A 334 -3.98 28.47 9.47
C LEU A 334 -3.84 29.89 10.00
N GLY A 335 -2.97 30.10 10.98
CA GLY A 335 -2.73 31.41 11.61
C GLY A 335 -2.27 32.45 10.59
N LEU A 336 -1.27 32.10 9.77
CA LEU A 336 -0.75 32.98 8.73
C LEU A 336 -1.78 33.28 7.63
N GLU A 337 -2.56 32.27 7.22
CA GLU A 337 -3.56 32.47 6.18
C GLU A 337 -4.74 33.34 6.64
N ARG A 338 -5.15 33.20 7.91
CA ARG A 338 -6.33 33.89 8.46
C ARG A 338 -5.99 35.19 9.19
N GLY A 339 -4.70 35.50 9.40
CA GLY A 339 -4.28 36.63 10.21
C GLY A 339 -4.59 36.44 11.70
N GLU A 340 -4.49 35.21 12.20
CA GLU A 340 -4.78 34.80 13.58
C GLU A 340 -3.43 34.63 14.35
N PRO A 341 -2.88 35.70 14.98
CA PRO A 341 -1.55 35.67 15.61
C PRO A 341 -1.48 34.69 16.79
N GLU A 342 -2.58 34.43 17.49
CA GLU A 342 -2.65 33.47 18.58
C GLU A 342 -2.34 32.03 18.12
N ARG A 343 -2.72 31.67 16.89
CA ARG A 343 -2.40 30.37 16.30
C ARG A 343 -0.92 30.25 15.96
N VAL A 344 -0.36 31.30 15.38
CA VAL A 344 1.09 31.38 15.13
C VAL A 344 1.86 31.21 16.44
N GLU A 345 1.38 31.80 17.53
CA GLU A 345 2.04 31.70 18.81
C GLU A 345 1.89 30.33 19.48
N ARG A 346 0.75 29.64 19.30
CA ARG A 346 0.63 28.22 19.67
C ARG A 346 1.64 27.34 18.94
N ALA A 347 1.80 27.57 17.63
CA ALA A 347 2.80 26.85 16.83
C ALA A 347 4.23 27.10 17.34
N ARG A 348 4.56 28.37 17.63
CA ARG A 348 5.85 28.76 18.21
C ARG A 348 6.09 28.07 19.54
N ARG A 349 5.11 28.11 20.43
CA ARG A 349 5.19 27.50 21.76
C ARG A 349 5.38 25.99 21.71
N ALA A 350 4.65 25.29 20.85
CA ALA A 350 4.78 23.84 20.68
C ALA A 350 6.18 23.44 20.19
N ALA A 351 6.74 24.22 19.25
CA ALA A 351 8.09 23.97 18.75
C ALA A 351 9.18 24.30 19.79
N ALA A 352 9.05 25.44 20.50
CA ALA A 352 9.97 25.83 21.56
C ALA A 352 10.00 24.78 22.69
N PHE A 353 8.83 24.32 23.16
CA PHE A 353 8.73 23.29 24.18
C PHE A 353 9.47 22.01 23.79
N TYR A 354 9.34 21.57 22.53
CA TYR A 354 10.09 20.43 22.03
C TYR A 354 11.59 20.69 21.99
N VAL A 355 12.03 21.81 21.42
CA VAL A 355 13.46 22.11 21.24
C VAL A 355 14.18 22.23 22.57
N GLU A 356 13.57 22.93 23.53
CA GLU A 356 14.12 23.18 24.87
C GLU A 356 14.11 21.92 25.74
N GLY A 357 13.01 21.16 25.71
CA GLY A 357 12.79 20.07 26.66
C GLY A 357 13.29 18.69 26.19
N SER A 358 13.30 18.43 24.89
CA SER A 358 13.49 17.06 24.38
C SER A 358 14.94 16.61 24.23
N ALA A 359 15.92 17.47 24.51
CA ALA A 359 17.33 17.14 24.29
C ALA A 359 17.78 15.98 25.18
N THR A 360 18.65 15.12 24.66
CA THR A 360 19.35 14.10 25.46
C THR A 360 20.83 14.49 25.64
N PRO A 361 21.61 13.76 26.46
CA PRO A 361 23.06 13.96 26.56
C PRO A 361 23.82 13.73 25.23
N VAL A 362 23.21 13.02 24.27
CA VAL A 362 23.79 12.81 22.94
C VAL A 362 23.32 13.94 22.03
N ARG A 363 24.26 14.78 21.59
CA ARG A 363 23.98 15.91 20.69
C ARG A 363 23.22 15.45 19.43
N GLY A 364 22.12 16.14 19.11
CA GLY A 364 21.24 15.83 17.99
C GLY A 364 20.22 14.71 18.25
N LEU A 365 20.36 13.95 19.33
CA LEU A 365 19.38 12.94 19.73
C LEU A 365 18.34 13.58 20.65
N ARG A 366 17.06 13.26 20.43
CA ARG A 366 15.94 13.86 21.16
C ARG A 366 14.91 12.82 21.57
N HIS A 367 14.27 13.06 22.71
CA HIS A 367 13.15 12.26 23.20
C HIS A 367 11.95 12.35 22.25
N GLY A 368 11.23 11.25 22.11
CA GLY A 368 10.08 11.15 21.20
C GLY A 368 8.75 11.49 21.84
N ARG A 369 8.67 11.55 23.18
CA ARG A 369 7.41 11.68 23.90
C ARG A 369 7.60 12.46 25.19
N TYR A 370 6.63 13.32 25.49
CA TYR A 370 6.50 14.00 26.78
C TYR A 370 5.21 13.54 27.47
N LEU A 371 5.31 13.06 28.71
CA LEU A 371 4.20 12.67 29.56
C LEU A 371 3.68 13.91 30.29
N VAL A 372 2.49 14.37 29.91
CA VAL A 372 1.92 15.65 30.39
C VAL A 372 1.66 15.62 31.88
N ASP A 373 1.11 14.52 32.38
CA ASP A 373 0.71 14.41 33.79
C ASP A 373 1.92 14.17 34.71
N ASP A 374 2.98 13.52 34.20
CA ASP A 374 4.20 13.20 34.96
C ASP A 374 5.28 14.28 34.84
N GLY A 375 5.17 15.15 33.83
CA GLY A 375 6.15 16.19 33.55
C GLY A 375 7.49 15.68 33.01
N THR A 376 7.51 14.51 32.38
CA THR A 376 8.76 13.82 31.99
C THR A 376 8.88 13.57 30.50
N TRP A 377 10.11 13.66 29.98
CA TRP A 377 10.45 13.22 28.63
C TRP A 377 10.90 11.76 28.64
N GLU A 378 10.46 11.00 27.64
CA GLU A 378 10.79 9.58 27.51
C GLU A 378 11.07 9.17 26.07
N MET A 379 11.78 8.05 25.94
CA MET A 379 12.05 7.40 24.67
C MET A 379 10.93 6.40 24.32
N PHE A 380 10.96 5.87 23.09
CA PHE A 380 10.14 4.71 22.77
C PHE A 380 10.70 3.49 23.48
N ARG A 381 9.86 2.47 23.68
CA ARG A 381 10.28 1.17 24.20
C ARG A 381 9.97 0.08 23.20
N LYS A 382 10.94 -0.79 22.92
CA LYS A 382 10.76 -2.01 22.13
C LYS A 382 11.42 -3.16 22.87
N ASP A 383 10.68 -4.23 23.11
CA ASP A 383 11.14 -5.42 23.84
C ASP A 383 11.78 -5.08 25.21
N GLY A 384 11.22 -4.07 25.89
CA GLY A 384 11.70 -3.60 27.19
C GLY A 384 12.91 -2.66 27.14
N ALA A 385 13.53 -2.42 25.98
CA ALA A 385 14.65 -1.51 25.81
C ALA A 385 14.21 -0.13 25.30
N GLU A 386 14.87 0.93 25.76
CA GLU A 386 14.64 2.29 25.30
C GLU A 386 15.35 2.57 23.99
N PHE A 387 14.66 3.30 23.10
CA PHE A 387 15.26 3.76 21.86
C PHE A 387 14.57 4.99 21.28
N VAL A 388 15.30 5.69 20.41
CA VAL A 388 14.77 6.73 19.53
C VAL A 388 14.62 6.15 18.13
N SER A 389 13.41 6.16 17.59
CA SER A 389 13.12 5.71 16.23
C SER A 389 13.66 6.70 15.20
N SER A 390 14.39 6.22 14.18
CA SER A 390 14.87 7.09 13.10
C SER A 390 13.74 7.67 12.26
N ARG A 391 12.68 6.89 12.02
CA ARG A 391 11.45 7.37 11.38
C ARG A 391 10.85 8.54 12.15
N ALA A 392 10.53 8.34 13.44
CA ALA A 392 9.84 9.35 14.26
C ALA A 392 10.70 10.60 14.52
N HIS A 393 12.01 10.42 14.73
CA HIS A 393 12.93 11.54 14.94
C HIS A 393 13.16 12.32 13.64
N GLY A 394 13.43 11.62 12.53
CA GLY A 394 13.62 12.22 11.21
C GLY A 394 12.42 13.05 10.76
N GLU A 395 11.20 12.52 10.89
CA GLU A 395 9.99 13.27 10.50
C GLU A 395 9.73 14.48 11.41
N THR A 396 10.00 14.37 12.72
CA THR A 396 9.83 15.50 13.66
C THR A 396 10.80 16.63 13.33
N ILE A 397 12.07 16.31 13.07
CA ILE A 397 13.08 17.30 12.72
C ILE A 397 12.80 17.91 11.35
N ALA A 398 12.34 17.11 10.38
CA ALA A 398 11.90 17.62 9.09
C ALA A 398 10.73 18.61 9.24
N ASP A 399 9.74 18.29 10.09
CA ASP A 399 8.63 19.19 10.37
C ASP A 399 9.07 20.48 11.11
N LEU A 400 10.02 20.39 12.05
CA LEU A 400 10.61 21.56 12.70
C LEU A 400 11.32 22.47 11.69
N ALA A 401 12.12 21.87 10.80
CA ALA A 401 12.83 22.63 9.76
C ALA A 401 11.85 23.35 8.82
N GLU A 402 10.79 22.67 8.42
CA GLU A 402 9.75 23.26 7.58
C GLU A 402 8.95 24.37 8.28
N LEU A 403 8.68 24.22 9.58
CA LEU A 403 8.04 25.28 10.38
C LEU A 403 8.93 26.53 10.45
N ALA A 404 10.23 26.34 10.72
CA ALA A 404 11.22 27.42 10.72
C ALA A 404 11.27 28.14 9.35
N ILE A 405 11.30 27.37 8.26
CA ILE A 405 11.27 27.94 6.90
C ILE A 405 9.97 28.72 6.66
N GLN A 406 8.82 28.19 7.09
CA GLN A 406 7.54 28.86 6.97
C GLN A 406 7.51 30.19 7.73
N PHE A 407 8.07 30.24 8.94
CA PHE A 407 8.18 31.46 9.73
C PHE A 407 9.06 32.49 9.01
N ARG A 408 10.24 32.07 8.52
CA ARG A 408 11.15 32.93 7.78
C ARG A 408 10.50 33.51 6.52
N GLN A 409 9.77 32.68 5.76
CA GLN A 409 9.04 33.11 4.56
C GLN A 409 7.92 34.11 4.87
N ALA A 410 7.33 34.03 6.06
CA ALA A 410 6.32 34.98 6.54
C ALA A 410 6.92 36.23 7.21
N GLY A 411 8.26 36.38 7.24
CA GLY A 411 8.94 37.49 7.92
C GLY A 411 8.88 37.42 9.45
N LEU A 412 8.55 36.25 10.01
CA LEU A 412 8.56 36.01 11.45
C LEU A 412 9.95 35.58 11.91
N GLU A 413 10.29 35.93 13.16
CA GLU A 413 11.51 35.48 13.81
C GLU A 413 11.55 33.96 13.96
N VAL A 414 12.68 33.37 13.56
CA VAL A 414 13.03 31.97 13.78
C VAL A 414 14.06 31.92 14.90
N PRO A 415 13.75 31.27 16.05
CA PRO A 415 14.71 31.10 17.12
C PRO A 415 15.96 30.34 16.64
N PRO A 416 17.19 30.81 16.91
CA PRO A 416 18.42 30.14 16.49
C PRO A 416 18.51 28.68 16.95
N GLU A 417 17.97 28.38 18.14
CA GLU A 417 17.97 27.05 18.75
C GLU A 417 17.21 26.02 17.88
N TRP A 418 16.27 26.47 17.04
CA TRP A 418 15.55 25.58 16.11
C TRP A 418 16.47 25.16 14.97
N GLU A 419 17.25 26.08 14.42
CA GLU A 419 18.22 25.81 13.36
C GLU A 419 19.35 24.91 13.88
N GLU A 420 19.85 25.21 15.08
CA GLU A 420 20.84 24.37 15.78
C GLU A 420 20.30 22.96 16.04
N ALA A 421 19.06 22.81 16.50
CA ALA A 421 18.46 21.50 16.73
C ALA A 421 18.33 20.68 15.44
N VAL A 422 17.99 21.32 14.31
CA VAL A 422 17.92 20.66 13.00
C VAL A 422 19.32 20.25 12.53
N GLU A 423 20.31 21.13 12.64
CA GLU A 423 21.68 20.85 12.23
C GLU A 423 22.33 19.76 13.07
N ASP A 424 22.14 19.78 14.39
CA ASP A 424 22.65 18.77 15.31
C ASP A 424 22.07 17.39 15.01
N ALA A 425 20.76 17.31 14.75
CA ALA A 425 20.12 16.07 14.35
C ALA A 425 20.64 15.58 12.98
N ALA A 426 20.79 16.47 11.99
CA ALA A 426 21.38 16.13 10.70
C ALA A 426 22.81 15.59 10.84
N ALA A 427 23.61 16.17 11.75
CA ALA A 427 24.95 15.68 12.08
C ALA A 427 24.92 14.29 12.71
N LEU A 428 24.04 14.06 13.69
CA LEU A 428 23.84 12.72 14.27
C LEU A 428 23.50 11.70 13.18
N PHE A 429 22.54 12.01 12.31
CA PHE A 429 22.10 11.11 11.25
C PHE A 429 23.22 10.76 10.28
N TRP A 430 24.10 11.72 9.97
CA TRP A 430 25.26 11.52 9.11
C TRP A 430 26.35 10.66 9.77
N HIS A 431 26.67 10.91 11.04
CA HIS A 431 27.78 10.26 11.74
C HIS A 431 27.48 8.86 12.26
N THR A 432 26.19 8.52 12.44
CA THR A 432 25.76 7.23 13.01
C THR A 432 25.24 6.24 11.96
N ARG A 433 25.50 6.51 10.67
CA ARG A 433 25.09 5.63 9.57
C ARG A 433 25.68 4.23 9.72
N LEU A 434 24.93 3.26 9.25
CA LEU A 434 25.41 1.89 9.10
C LEU A 434 26.53 1.81 8.02
N PRO A 435 27.33 0.73 7.98
CA PRO A 435 28.36 0.53 6.96
C PRO A 435 27.85 0.64 5.51
N GLU A 436 26.58 0.32 5.29
CA GLU A 436 25.89 0.42 4.00
C GLU A 436 25.64 1.89 3.57
N GLY A 437 25.85 2.84 4.48
CA GLY A 437 25.74 4.28 4.26
C GLY A 437 24.32 4.85 4.44
N ILE A 438 23.44 4.11 5.12
CA ILE A 438 22.07 4.52 5.46
C ILE A 438 21.92 4.79 6.96
N VAL A 439 20.90 5.55 7.33
CA VAL A 439 20.56 5.84 8.73
C VAL A 439 19.97 4.56 9.37
N PRO A 440 20.35 4.19 10.61
CA PRO A 440 19.86 2.97 11.26
C PRO A 440 18.35 3.04 11.55
N LEU A 441 17.76 1.91 11.97
CA LEU A 441 16.36 1.84 12.42
C LEU A 441 16.06 2.79 13.61
N GLY A 442 17.07 3.06 14.42
CA GLY A 442 16.98 3.91 15.59
C GLY A 442 18.26 3.86 16.41
N TRP A 443 18.26 4.60 17.51
CA TRP A 443 19.42 4.73 18.40
C TRP A 443 19.09 4.36 19.84
N THR A 444 20.07 3.75 20.52
CA THR A 444 20.07 3.59 21.98
C THR A 444 20.18 4.97 22.65
N PRO A 445 19.93 5.08 23.97
CA PRO A 445 20.14 6.33 24.70
C PRO A 445 21.57 6.90 24.56
N GLU A 446 22.56 6.04 24.31
CA GLU A 446 23.97 6.38 24.10
C GLU A 446 24.29 6.83 22.66
N GLY A 447 23.28 6.92 21.78
CA GLY A 447 23.46 7.39 20.40
C GLY A 447 24.01 6.34 19.44
N THR A 448 24.05 5.07 19.84
CA THR A 448 24.51 3.97 18.98
C THR A 448 23.36 3.29 18.26
N PRO A 449 23.54 2.72 17.05
CA PRO A 449 22.48 1.99 16.36
C PRO A 449 21.91 0.84 17.21
N VAL A 450 20.58 0.78 17.37
CA VAL A 450 19.91 -0.31 18.12
C VAL A 450 20.04 -1.68 17.44
N THR A 451 20.29 -1.68 16.12
CA THR A 451 20.49 -2.86 15.31
C THR A 451 21.29 -2.50 14.06
N ARG A 452 21.92 -3.50 13.45
CA ARG A 452 22.59 -3.40 12.14
C ARG A 452 21.66 -3.75 10.97
N MET A 453 20.37 -3.95 11.22
CA MET A 453 19.40 -4.26 10.19
C MET A 453 19.33 -3.15 9.14
N VAL A 454 19.54 -3.53 7.88
CA VAL A 454 19.29 -2.67 6.72
C VAL A 454 17.78 -2.51 6.56
N SER A 455 17.28 -1.28 6.63
CA SER A 455 15.87 -0.93 6.48
C SER A 455 15.71 0.47 5.91
N ALA A 456 14.50 0.79 5.43
CA ALA A 456 14.20 2.11 4.85
C ALA A 456 13.59 3.10 5.86
N ALA A 457 13.44 2.72 7.14
CA ALA A 457 12.84 3.55 8.19
C ALA A 457 13.52 4.92 8.35
N GLY A 458 14.84 4.97 8.20
CA GLY A 458 15.63 6.20 8.31
C GLY A 458 15.54 7.14 7.10
N ALA A 459 14.73 6.83 6.08
CA ALA A 459 14.54 7.72 4.92
C ALA A 459 14.00 9.11 5.33
N ALA A 460 13.18 9.20 6.39
CA ALA A 460 12.68 10.46 6.93
C ALA A 460 13.83 11.40 7.39
N CYS A 461 14.95 10.86 7.86
CA CYS A 461 16.12 11.64 8.24
C CYS A 461 16.77 12.37 7.05
N VAL A 462 16.56 11.90 5.82
CA VAL A 462 17.06 12.60 4.62
C VAL A 462 16.32 13.92 4.44
N GLN A 463 15.01 13.96 4.67
CA GLN A 463 14.25 15.22 4.61
C GLN A 463 14.74 16.22 5.66
N ALA A 464 15.07 15.75 6.87
CA ALA A 464 15.68 16.60 7.89
C ALA A 464 17.03 17.18 7.44
N MET A 465 17.89 16.40 6.78
CA MET A 465 19.15 16.91 6.20
C MET A 465 18.91 17.96 5.11
N LEU A 466 17.88 17.77 4.27
CA LEU A 466 17.48 18.78 3.27
C LEU A 466 16.91 20.04 3.94
N GLY A 467 16.20 19.88 5.05
CA GLY A 467 15.78 20.98 5.93
C GLY A 467 16.97 21.77 6.47
N ALA A 468 18.01 21.09 6.97
CA ALA A 468 19.25 21.72 7.42
C ALA A 468 19.92 22.53 6.31
N TYR A 469 19.99 22.00 5.09
CA TYR A 469 20.49 22.74 3.92
C TYR A 469 19.65 24.01 3.64
N ARG A 470 18.33 23.89 3.63
CA ARG A 470 17.43 25.02 3.33
C ARG A 470 17.46 26.11 4.41
N LEU A 471 17.72 25.73 5.66
CA LEU A 471 17.83 26.68 6.77
C LEU A 471 19.17 27.41 6.77
N SER A 472 20.27 26.66 6.72
CA SER A 472 21.64 27.18 6.85
C SER A 472 22.23 27.73 5.55
N GLY A 473 21.78 27.23 4.39
CA GLY A 473 22.44 27.45 3.10
C GLY A 473 23.71 26.61 2.89
N GLU A 474 24.13 25.83 3.88
CA GLU A 474 25.37 25.06 3.84
C GLU A 474 25.27 23.85 2.92
N ARG A 475 25.91 23.95 1.76
CA ARG A 475 25.80 22.97 0.67
C ARG A 475 26.27 21.56 1.05
N VAL A 476 27.05 21.42 2.13
CA VAL A 476 27.44 20.11 2.67
C VAL A 476 26.23 19.26 3.02
N TRP A 477 25.14 19.85 3.53
CA TRP A 477 23.93 19.12 3.91
C TRP A 477 23.18 18.56 2.70
N LEU A 478 23.13 19.32 1.60
CA LEU A 478 22.58 18.84 0.33
C LEU A 478 23.37 17.63 -0.17
N LEU A 479 24.70 17.74 -0.26
CA LEU A 479 25.57 16.65 -0.74
C LEU A 479 25.44 15.38 0.11
N ARG A 480 25.35 15.53 1.44
CA ARG A 480 25.15 14.41 2.37
C ARG A 480 23.78 13.76 2.17
N ALA A 481 22.72 14.54 2.02
CA ALA A 481 21.38 14.02 1.75
C ALA A 481 21.33 13.25 0.42
N GLU A 482 21.96 13.78 -0.63
CA GLU A 482 22.09 13.11 -1.93
C GLU A 482 22.82 11.77 -1.81
N GLU A 483 23.91 11.72 -1.05
CA GLU A 483 24.66 10.49 -0.82
C GLU A 483 23.81 9.44 -0.09
N VAL A 484 23.18 9.83 1.02
CA VAL A 484 22.36 8.92 1.83
C VAL A 484 21.16 8.40 1.03
N LEU A 485 20.45 9.27 0.30
CA LEU A 485 19.33 8.82 -0.54
C LEU A 485 19.79 7.89 -1.67
N SER A 486 20.97 8.13 -2.25
CA SER A 486 21.54 7.24 -3.26
C SER A 486 21.81 5.84 -2.70
N ARG A 487 22.18 5.72 -1.42
CA ARG A 487 22.31 4.42 -0.73
C ARG A 487 20.96 3.74 -0.56
N TYR A 488 19.94 4.47 -0.10
CA TYR A 488 18.56 3.94 -0.04
C TYR A 488 18.06 3.50 -1.42
N HIS A 489 18.30 4.28 -2.47
CA HIS A 489 17.92 3.94 -3.84
C HIS A 489 18.53 2.60 -4.26
N ARG A 490 19.84 2.45 -4.12
CA ARG A 490 20.55 1.22 -4.49
C ARG A 490 20.03 -0.01 -3.73
N LEU A 491 19.74 0.14 -2.44
CA LEU A 491 19.34 -0.98 -1.58
C LEU A 491 17.87 -1.38 -1.75
N HIS A 492 16.98 -0.42 -2.02
CA HIS A 492 15.53 -0.64 -1.94
C HIS A 492 14.74 -0.33 -3.22
N ALA A 493 15.15 0.66 -4.00
CA ALA A 493 14.33 1.23 -5.07
C ALA A 493 14.88 1.00 -6.49
N ALA A 494 16.16 0.61 -6.62
CA ALA A 494 16.78 0.37 -7.92
C ALA A 494 16.21 -0.88 -8.59
N THR A 495 16.01 -1.95 -7.82
CA THR A 495 15.51 -3.24 -8.30
C THR A 495 14.26 -3.72 -7.58
N PHE A 496 13.88 -3.11 -6.44
CA PHE A 496 12.81 -3.61 -5.57
C PHE A 496 12.98 -5.07 -5.12
N GLU A 497 14.21 -5.62 -5.15
CA GLU A 497 14.48 -6.95 -4.60
C GLU A 497 14.24 -7.00 -3.09
N ARG A 498 14.50 -5.89 -2.38
CA ARG A 498 14.07 -5.66 -0.99
C ARG A 498 13.39 -4.29 -0.89
N PRO A 499 12.07 -4.21 -1.10
CA PRO A 499 11.34 -2.94 -1.08
C PRO A 499 11.42 -2.20 0.26
N PHE A 500 10.77 -1.04 0.32
CA PHE A 500 10.76 -0.21 1.51
C PHE A 500 10.02 -0.89 2.69
N ALA A 501 10.59 -0.81 3.89
CA ALA A 501 10.11 -1.51 5.07
C ALA A 501 10.60 -0.88 6.39
N HIS A 502 9.91 -1.27 7.48
CA HIS A 502 10.16 -0.94 8.89
C HIS A 502 9.93 0.52 9.31
N ALA A 503 9.23 1.32 8.51
CA ALA A 503 8.81 2.65 8.96
C ALA A 503 7.50 2.57 9.75
N THR A 504 6.65 1.59 9.54
CA THR A 504 5.47 1.33 10.39
C THR A 504 5.92 0.68 11.69
N LEU A 505 6.17 1.48 12.74
CA LEU A 505 6.94 1.08 13.95
C LEU A 505 6.37 -0.12 14.71
N ASP A 506 5.09 -0.43 14.51
CA ASP A 506 4.37 -1.57 15.09
C ASP A 506 4.22 -2.76 14.11
N ALA A 507 4.82 -2.68 12.93
CA ALA A 507 4.95 -3.73 11.92
C ALA A 507 6.43 -3.94 11.56
N SER A 508 6.81 -5.18 11.28
CA SER A 508 8.20 -5.51 10.93
C SER A 508 8.23 -6.06 9.51
N GLY A 509 7.95 -5.25 8.49
CA GLY A 509 7.83 -5.69 7.09
C GLY A 509 7.64 -4.55 6.08
N GLU A 510 7.38 -4.92 4.83
CA GLU A 510 7.12 -3.98 3.72
C GLU A 510 5.91 -3.08 4.02
N ASP A 511 6.12 -1.76 3.98
CA ASP A 511 5.14 -0.78 4.42
C ASP A 511 5.20 0.52 3.61
N LYS A 512 4.03 1.12 3.36
CA LYS A 512 3.94 2.31 2.50
C LYS A 512 4.69 3.50 3.10
N GLU A 513 4.76 3.58 4.43
CA GLU A 513 5.32 4.70 5.19
C GLU A 513 6.82 4.87 4.88
N ALA A 514 7.55 3.77 4.71
CA ALA A 514 8.96 3.80 4.36
C ALA A 514 9.16 4.31 2.92
N GLY A 515 8.31 3.85 1.99
CA GLY A 515 8.31 4.33 0.61
C GLY A 515 7.90 5.79 0.50
N MET A 516 7.01 6.26 1.39
CA MET A 516 6.55 7.64 1.44
C MET A 516 7.72 8.60 1.71
N TYR A 517 8.51 8.34 2.75
CA TYR A 517 9.63 9.22 3.08
C TYR A 517 10.75 9.17 2.04
N TYR A 518 10.96 8.02 1.40
CA TYR A 518 11.84 7.94 0.24
C TYR A 518 11.33 8.78 -0.94
N PHE A 519 10.04 8.66 -1.28
CA PHE A 519 9.40 9.46 -2.33
C PHE A 519 9.55 10.96 -2.06
N GLN A 520 9.22 11.40 -0.85
CA GLN A 520 9.31 12.82 -0.49
C GLN A 520 10.76 13.33 -0.55
N ALA A 521 11.74 12.58 -0.05
CA ALA A 521 13.14 12.97 -0.12
C ALA A 521 13.67 13.04 -1.57
N ALA A 522 13.28 12.08 -2.43
CA ALA A 522 13.60 12.12 -3.85
C ALA A 522 12.96 13.34 -4.54
N PHE A 523 11.69 13.63 -4.22
CA PHE A 523 11.00 14.78 -4.79
C PHE A 523 11.60 16.11 -4.32
N ASP A 524 11.97 16.24 -3.05
CA ASP A 524 12.65 17.44 -2.53
C ASP A 524 14.02 17.65 -3.20
N LEU A 525 14.80 16.59 -3.43
CA LEU A 525 16.03 16.67 -4.20
C LEU A 525 15.79 17.11 -5.65
N TYR A 526 14.74 16.61 -6.30
CA TYR A 526 14.36 17.08 -7.63
C TYR A 526 14.07 18.59 -7.60
N ARG A 527 13.26 19.06 -6.65
CA ARG A 527 12.92 20.48 -6.51
C ARG A 527 14.13 21.37 -6.26
N LEU A 528 15.07 20.91 -5.43
CA LEU A 528 16.25 21.69 -5.04
C LEU A 528 17.34 21.70 -6.12
N THR A 529 17.39 20.68 -6.98
CA THR A 529 18.49 20.51 -7.93
C THR A 529 18.09 20.58 -9.40
N GLY A 530 16.80 20.43 -9.72
CA GLY A 530 16.28 20.33 -11.09
C GLY A 530 16.72 19.07 -11.84
N ARG A 531 17.32 18.07 -11.17
CA ARG A 531 17.84 16.88 -11.84
C ARG A 531 16.77 15.81 -12.06
N ASP A 532 16.53 15.48 -13.32
CA ASP A 532 15.59 14.44 -13.75
C ASP A 532 15.83 13.06 -13.13
N LEU A 533 17.06 12.75 -12.71
CA LEU A 533 17.38 11.53 -11.97
C LEU A 533 16.43 11.36 -10.77
N TYR A 534 16.25 12.42 -10.00
CA TYR A 534 15.43 12.38 -8.79
C TYR A 534 13.93 12.38 -9.09
N ALA A 535 13.50 13.01 -10.19
CA ALA A 535 12.12 12.88 -10.66
C ALA A 535 11.81 11.41 -11.01
N ARG A 536 12.72 10.68 -11.66
CA ARG A 536 12.55 9.25 -11.95
C ARG A 536 12.52 8.38 -10.70
N TRP A 537 13.33 8.71 -9.69
CA TRP A 537 13.30 8.01 -8.40
C TRP A 537 11.99 8.23 -7.65
N ALA A 538 11.52 9.48 -7.61
CA ALA A 538 10.23 9.83 -7.05
C ALA A 538 9.09 9.13 -7.80
N GLU A 539 9.14 9.10 -9.14
CA GLU A 539 8.13 8.41 -9.96
C GLU A 539 8.01 6.92 -9.64
N ALA A 540 9.15 6.21 -9.56
CA ALA A 540 9.14 4.78 -9.23
C ALA A 540 8.58 4.51 -7.82
N ALA A 541 8.90 5.39 -6.85
CA ALA A 541 8.37 5.30 -5.50
C ALA A 541 6.87 5.67 -5.43
N ALA A 542 6.43 6.66 -6.21
CA ALA A 542 5.02 7.04 -6.32
C ALA A 542 4.18 5.89 -6.90
N ASP A 543 4.67 5.23 -7.96
CA ASP A 543 4.01 4.04 -8.49
C ASP A 543 3.93 2.93 -7.44
N TRP A 544 4.99 2.73 -6.66
CA TRP A 544 4.99 1.72 -5.59
C TRP A 544 4.02 2.08 -4.46
N LEU A 545 3.91 3.35 -4.08
CA LEU A 545 2.92 3.78 -3.10
C LEU A 545 1.49 3.53 -3.57
N LEU A 546 1.23 3.74 -4.87
CA LEU A 546 -0.10 3.54 -5.45
C LEU A 546 -0.53 2.07 -5.52
N THR A 547 0.38 1.09 -5.35
CA THR A 547 -0.03 -0.31 -5.18
C THR A 547 -0.72 -0.56 -3.83
N PHE A 548 -0.65 0.37 -2.88
CA PHE A 548 -1.40 0.30 -1.63
C PHE A 548 -2.78 0.98 -1.73
N VAL A 549 -3.06 1.73 -2.79
CA VAL A 549 -4.28 2.52 -2.93
C VAL A 549 -5.35 1.74 -3.67
N TYR A 550 -6.53 1.63 -3.07
CA TYR A 550 -7.67 0.94 -3.68
C TYR A 550 -8.12 1.70 -4.93
N VAL A 551 -8.20 1.00 -6.06
CA VAL A 551 -8.72 1.53 -7.33
C VAL A 551 -10.17 1.12 -7.58
N TRP A 552 -10.76 0.41 -6.63
CA TRP A 552 -12.13 -0.10 -6.66
C TRP A 552 -12.70 -0.16 -5.23
N SER A 553 -13.99 -0.40 -5.10
CA SER A 553 -14.64 -0.53 -3.80
C SER A 553 -15.34 -1.89 -3.67
N PRO A 554 -14.96 -2.74 -2.70
CA PRO A 554 -15.75 -3.92 -2.38
C PRO A 554 -17.07 -3.51 -1.74
N GLU A 555 -18.06 -4.36 -1.92
CA GLU A 555 -19.33 -4.33 -1.23
C GLU A 555 -19.19 -5.02 0.12
N PHE A 556 -19.98 -4.54 1.09
CA PHE A 556 -19.92 -5.03 2.46
C PHE A 556 -21.23 -5.69 2.85
N GLY A 557 -21.14 -6.64 3.78
CA GLY A 557 -22.30 -7.39 4.28
C GLY A 557 -23.38 -6.49 4.87
N THR A 558 -24.63 -6.92 4.72
CA THR A 558 -25.81 -6.22 5.25
C THR A 558 -25.66 -6.03 6.76
N GLY A 559 -25.92 -4.82 7.24
CA GLY A 559 -25.81 -4.49 8.66
C GLY A 559 -24.39 -4.21 9.16
N SER A 560 -23.37 -4.20 8.29
CA SER A 560 -22.06 -3.64 8.63
C SER A 560 -22.11 -2.10 8.73
N THR A 561 -21.16 -1.51 9.45
CA THR A 561 -21.02 -0.05 9.50
C THR A 561 -20.76 0.55 8.12
N PHE A 562 -19.98 -0.11 7.28
CA PHE A 562 -19.67 0.36 5.93
C PHE A 562 -20.89 0.32 5.02
N ALA A 563 -21.68 -0.76 5.05
CA ALA A 563 -22.94 -0.82 4.30
C ALA A 563 -23.92 0.29 4.72
N ARG A 564 -24.07 0.55 6.03
CA ARG A 564 -24.96 1.62 6.54
C ARG A 564 -24.53 3.03 6.13
N ARG A 565 -23.24 3.22 5.83
CA ARG A 565 -22.65 4.54 5.56
C ARG A 565 -22.23 4.73 4.10
N ASP A 566 -22.54 3.75 3.25
CA ASP A 566 -22.10 3.71 1.85
C ASP A 566 -20.59 3.95 1.70
N PHE A 567 -19.80 3.32 2.57
CA PHE A 567 -18.35 3.49 2.56
C PHE A 567 -17.74 2.94 1.26
N LYS A 568 -16.87 3.72 0.63
CA LYS A 568 -16.13 3.34 -0.59
C LYS A 568 -14.64 3.24 -0.27
N ALA A 569 -14.05 2.07 -0.50
CA ALA A 569 -12.62 1.89 -0.32
C ALA A 569 -11.79 2.58 -1.43
N CYS A 570 -12.35 2.82 -2.62
CA CYS A 570 -11.62 3.46 -3.70
C CYS A 570 -11.01 4.81 -3.26
N GLY A 571 -9.71 4.97 -3.48
CA GLY A 571 -8.90 6.11 -3.04
C GLY A 571 -8.26 5.93 -1.65
N TRP A 572 -8.65 4.92 -0.86
CA TRP A 572 -8.01 4.66 0.42
C TRP A 572 -6.72 3.85 0.27
N PRO A 573 -5.63 4.23 0.97
CA PRO A 573 -4.43 3.41 1.09
C PRO A 573 -4.57 2.34 2.18
N SER A 574 -4.05 1.13 1.94
CA SER A 574 -3.76 0.15 2.98
C SER A 574 -2.42 0.46 3.68
N VAL A 575 -2.10 -0.21 4.79
CA VAL A 575 -0.90 0.13 5.60
C VAL A 575 0.35 -0.63 5.20
N SER A 576 0.34 -1.94 5.38
CA SER A 576 1.52 -2.78 5.18
C SER A 576 1.10 -4.22 4.93
N VAL A 577 2.08 -5.06 4.62
CA VAL A 577 1.89 -6.52 4.50
C VAL A 577 1.58 -7.22 5.83
N GLN A 578 1.53 -6.48 6.95
CA GLN A 578 1.10 -6.96 8.27
C GLN A 578 -0.19 -6.30 8.76
N ASN A 579 -0.37 -5.02 8.43
CA ASN A 579 -1.55 -4.23 8.78
C ASN A 579 -2.39 -3.99 7.52
N HIS A 580 -3.40 -4.82 7.30
CA HIS A 580 -4.18 -4.78 6.05
C HIS A 580 -5.41 -3.83 6.11
N HIS A 581 -5.56 -3.05 7.17
CA HIS A 581 -6.60 -2.02 7.24
C HIS A 581 -6.28 -0.82 6.34
N LEU A 582 -7.29 0.01 6.09
CA LEU A 582 -7.14 1.31 5.44
C LEU A 582 -6.89 2.41 6.46
N ASP A 583 -6.10 3.40 6.09
CA ASP A 583 -5.79 4.55 6.94
C ASP A 583 -5.64 5.86 6.15
N VAL A 584 -5.27 6.94 6.84
CA VAL A 584 -5.10 8.28 6.23
C VAL A 584 -3.63 8.70 6.02
N PHE A 585 -2.65 7.79 6.13
CA PHE A 585 -1.22 8.15 6.17
C PHE A 585 -0.60 8.11 4.78
N PHE A 586 -0.75 9.17 3.98
CA PHE A 586 -0.27 9.15 2.60
C PHE A 586 0.25 10.52 2.16
N PRO A 587 1.29 10.62 1.30
CA PRO A 587 1.89 11.90 0.90
C PRO A 587 1.05 12.62 -0.15
N THR A 588 -0.22 12.90 0.14
CA THR A 588 -1.21 13.28 -0.87
C THR A 588 -0.89 14.62 -1.53
N SER A 589 -0.51 15.64 -0.74
CA SER A 589 -0.15 16.94 -1.30
C SER A 589 1.14 16.89 -2.12
N GLU A 590 2.11 16.10 -1.69
CA GLU A 590 3.39 15.92 -2.36
C GLU A 590 3.22 15.14 -3.66
N LEU A 591 2.33 14.13 -3.69
CA LEU A 591 1.96 13.41 -4.91
C LEU A 591 1.28 14.34 -5.93
N MET A 592 0.37 15.21 -5.47
CA MET A 592 -0.25 16.21 -6.33
C MET A 592 0.78 17.17 -6.92
N GLU A 593 1.63 17.74 -6.07
CA GLU A 593 2.67 18.68 -6.50
C GLU A 593 3.68 18.01 -7.44
N PHE A 594 4.06 16.75 -7.19
CA PHE A 594 4.90 15.96 -8.09
C PHE A 594 4.26 15.80 -9.48
N GLY A 595 2.98 15.42 -9.53
CA GLY A 595 2.26 15.28 -10.80
C GLY A 595 2.23 16.58 -11.60
N LEU A 596 1.95 17.70 -10.95
CA LEU A 596 1.88 19.01 -11.63
C LEU A 596 3.27 19.50 -12.07
N THR A 597 4.28 19.41 -11.19
CA THR A 597 5.64 19.89 -11.48
C THR A 597 6.39 19.06 -12.51
N THR A 598 5.98 17.81 -12.74
CA THR A 598 6.58 16.91 -13.75
C THR A 598 5.74 16.75 -15.02
N GLY A 599 4.61 17.47 -15.15
CA GLY A 599 3.74 17.39 -16.32
C GLY A 599 2.96 16.06 -16.42
N ARG A 600 2.68 15.44 -15.28
CA ARG A 600 2.00 14.14 -15.14
C ARG A 600 0.74 14.30 -14.29
N PRO A 601 -0.32 14.92 -14.85
CA PRO A 601 -1.55 15.25 -14.12
C PRO A 601 -2.29 14.03 -13.55
N TRP A 602 -2.00 12.83 -14.07
CA TRP A 602 -2.53 11.57 -13.55
C TRP A 602 -2.23 11.39 -12.05
N TYR A 603 -1.00 11.67 -11.59
CA TYR A 603 -0.68 11.60 -10.16
C TYR A 603 -1.46 12.62 -9.33
N ALA A 604 -1.71 13.82 -9.89
CA ALA A 604 -2.52 14.83 -9.23
C ALA A 604 -4.00 14.42 -9.11
N ALA A 605 -4.56 13.78 -10.14
CA ALA A 605 -5.90 13.21 -10.08
C ALA A 605 -6.01 12.10 -9.02
N ARG A 606 -5.00 11.22 -8.93
CA ARG A 606 -4.94 10.18 -7.89
C ARG A 606 -4.83 10.79 -6.49
N ALA A 607 -3.98 11.79 -6.30
CA ALA A 607 -3.89 12.51 -5.03
C ALA A 607 -5.22 13.14 -4.60
N GLU A 608 -5.94 13.80 -5.52
CA GLU A 608 -7.25 14.38 -5.23
C GLU A 608 -8.28 13.31 -4.83
N ALA A 609 -8.30 12.17 -5.53
CA ALA A 609 -9.17 11.04 -5.16
C ALA A 609 -8.86 10.49 -3.76
N ILE A 610 -7.58 10.39 -3.40
CA ILE A 610 -7.13 9.91 -2.09
C ILE A 610 -7.58 10.86 -0.98
N LEU A 611 -7.36 12.18 -1.11
CA LEU A 611 -7.77 13.14 -0.09
C LEU A 611 -9.30 13.12 0.12
N ARG A 612 -10.06 13.03 -0.97
CA ARG A 612 -11.53 12.94 -0.91
C ARG A 612 -11.98 11.69 -0.18
N ALA A 613 -11.38 10.53 -0.50
CA ALA A 613 -11.69 9.27 0.14
C ALA A 613 -11.46 9.33 1.66
N MET A 614 -10.35 9.94 2.11
CA MET A 614 -10.01 10.14 3.54
C MET A 614 -11.01 11.03 4.30
N GLY A 615 -11.85 11.80 3.59
CA GLY A 615 -12.97 12.54 4.19
C GLY A 615 -14.07 11.64 4.75
N GLN A 616 -14.13 10.36 4.33
CA GLN A 616 -15.02 9.37 4.94
C GLN A 616 -14.51 9.02 6.34
N GLY A 617 -15.41 8.82 7.31
CA GLY A 617 -14.99 8.52 8.68
C GLY A 617 -14.69 9.74 9.55
N VAL A 618 -14.63 10.94 8.97
CA VAL A 618 -14.49 12.19 9.74
C VAL A 618 -15.82 12.49 10.44
N SER A 619 -15.79 12.52 11.76
CA SER A 619 -16.96 12.83 12.60
C SER A 619 -17.46 14.24 12.33
N ARG A 620 -18.73 14.39 11.93
CA ARG A 620 -19.31 15.72 11.62
C ARG A 620 -19.95 16.41 12.81
N LYS A 621 -20.34 15.62 13.82
CA LYS A 621 -21.07 16.05 15.02
C LYS A 621 -20.77 15.08 16.17
N PRO A 622 -20.94 15.49 17.43
CA PRO A 622 -20.74 14.59 18.57
C PRO A 622 -21.54 13.29 18.43
N GLY A 623 -20.89 12.17 18.72
CA GLY A 623 -21.41 10.80 18.59
C GLY A 623 -21.26 10.19 17.20
N ASP A 624 -20.96 10.98 16.16
CA ASP A 624 -20.70 10.45 14.82
C ASP A 624 -19.39 9.65 14.81
N TRP A 625 -19.44 8.49 14.14
CA TRP A 625 -18.39 7.45 14.19
C TRP A 625 -17.92 7.04 15.60
N GLY A 626 -18.71 7.33 16.63
CA GLY A 626 -18.35 7.04 18.03
C GLY A 626 -17.41 8.06 18.68
N PHE A 627 -17.19 9.23 18.06
CA PHE A 627 -16.33 10.29 18.61
C PHE A 627 -17.15 11.42 19.21
N ALA A 628 -16.71 11.93 20.37
CA ALA A 628 -17.34 13.08 21.02
C ALA A 628 -17.01 14.39 20.29
N THR A 629 -15.78 14.51 19.78
CA THR A 629 -15.28 15.73 19.14
C THR A 629 -15.45 15.67 17.61
N PRO A 630 -16.13 16.64 16.98
CA PRO A 630 -16.16 16.75 15.52
C PRO A 630 -14.76 16.90 14.91
N GLY A 631 -14.52 16.26 13.77
CA GLY A 631 -13.24 16.21 13.08
C GLY A 631 -12.37 15.00 13.42
N GLU A 632 -12.64 14.34 14.55
CA GLU A 632 -12.03 13.07 14.90
C GLU A 632 -12.38 11.97 13.89
N GLN A 633 -11.53 10.94 13.85
CA GLN A 633 -11.63 9.82 12.92
C GLN A 633 -10.89 8.61 13.51
N GLY A 634 -11.32 7.40 13.15
CA GLY A 634 -10.62 6.16 13.50
C GLY A 634 -9.33 6.00 12.69
N GLU A 635 -8.34 5.33 13.27
CA GLU A 635 -7.09 4.96 12.60
C GLU A 635 -7.35 3.93 11.49
N GLY A 636 -8.21 2.94 11.79
CA GLY A 636 -8.35 1.75 10.96
C GLY A 636 -9.76 1.52 10.47
N PHE A 637 -9.86 1.30 9.16
CA PHE A 637 -11.07 0.87 8.44
C PHE A 637 -10.84 -0.53 7.87
N PHE A 638 -11.70 -1.49 8.22
CA PHE A 638 -11.48 -2.92 7.95
C PHE A 638 -12.31 -3.39 6.75
N GLN A 639 -11.73 -3.31 5.57
CA GLN A 639 -12.35 -3.70 4.30
C GLN A 639 -12.24 -5.20 3.98
N THR A 640 -11.44 -5.95 4.75
CA THR A 640 -11.14 -7.37 4.53
C THR A 640 -11.44 -8.20 5.79
N ASN A 641 -11.20 -9.51 5.74
CA ASN A 641 -11.25 -10.38 6.93
C ASN A 641 -10.09 -10.12 7.92
N TRP A 642 -9.20 -9.16 7.66
CA TRP A 642 -8.26 -8.64 8.66
C TRP A 642 -9.04 -7.77 9.64
N GLN A 643 -9.21 -8.23 10.88
CA GLN A 643 -10.18 -7.74 11.85
C GLN A 643 -11.63 -7.91 11.36
N ARG A 644 -12.58 -7.23 11.99
CA ARG A 644 -14.01 -7.34 11.64
C ARG A 644 -14.31 -6.57 10.35
N LYS A 645 -14.43 -7.29 9.23
CA LYS A 645 -14.81 -6.77 7.91
C LYS A 645 -16.06 -5.88 7.96
N GLY A 646 -16.01 -4.74 7.28
CA GLY A 646 -17.11 -3.76 7.19
C GLY A 646 -17.22 -2.81 8.38
N GLU A 647 -16.24 -2.78 9.29
CA GLU A 647 -16.24 -1.95 10.48
C GLU A 647 -15.01 -1.02 10.55
N ALA A 648 -15.04 -0.04 11.45
CA ALA A 648 -13.91 0.83 11.76
C ALA A 648 -13.66 0.85 13.28
N ASN A 649 -12.43 1.14 13.69
CA ASN A 649 -12.11 1.32 15.10
C ASN A 649 -12.40 2.75 15.58
N THR A 650 -12.41 2.95 16.91
CA THR A 650 -12.50 4.27 17.57
C THR A 650 -11.15 4.70 18.13
N TRP A 651 -10.07 4.14 17.59
CA TRP A 651 -8.72 4.46 17.99
C TRP A 651 -8.28 5.71 17.21
N ASN A 652 -8.02 6.82 17.89
CA ASN A 652 -7.86 8.14 17.27
C ASN A 652 -6.51 8.82 17.62
N PRO A 653 -5.41 8.23 17.16
CA PRO A 653 -4.10 8.86 17.25
C PRO A 653 -4.09 10.17 16.45
N SER A 654 -3.47 11.23 16.95
CA SER A 654 -3.57 12.59 16.40
C SER A 654 -3.08 12.75 14.95
N TRP A 655 -2.34 11.78 14.39
CA TRP A 655 -2.03 11.76 12.96
C TRP A 655 -3.27 11.67 12.06
N VAL A 656 -4.38 11.08 12.53
CA VAL A 656 -5.66 11.08 11.80
C VAL A 656 -6.25 12.49 11.66
N ILE A 657 -5.74 13.44 12.44
CA ILE A 657 -6.05 14.87 12.33
C ILE A 657 -4.98 15.55 11.48
N ALA A 658 -3.71 15.38 11.87
CA ALA A 658 -2.58 16.11 11.31
C ALA A 658 -2.41 15.90 9.80
N LEU A 659 -2.46 14.65 9.32
CA LEU A 659 -2.18 14.32 7.92
C LEU A 659 -3.28 14.87 6.99
N PRO A 660 -4.59 14.55 7.18
CA PRO A 660 -5.64 15.12 6.34
C PRO A 660 -5.67 16.65 6.37
N LEU A 661 -5.47 17.27 7.54
CA LEU A 661 -5.45 18.73 7.66
C LEU A 661 -4.27 19.34 6.89
N PHE A 662 -3.06 18.82 7.10
CA PHE A 662 -1.85 19.29 6.45
C PHE A 662 -1.97 19.21 4.92
N HIS A 663 -2.40 18.06 4.40
CA HIS A 663 -2.55 17.87 2.96
C HIS A 663 -3.66 18.75 2.38
N ALA A 664 -4.81 18.87 3.05
CA ALA A 664 -5.90 19.74 2.59
C ALA A 664 -5.47 21.22 2.54
N LEU A 665 -4.74 21.70 3.56
CA LEU A 665 -4.22 23.07 3.60
C LEU A 665 -3.21 23.34 2.47
N ARG A 666 -2.32 22.39 2.17
CA ARG A 666 -1.36 22.51 1.05
C ARG A 666 -2.05 22.47 -0.30
N MET A 667 -2.95 21.52 -0.51
CA MET A 667 -3.65 21.34 -1.78
C MET A 667 -4.65 22.47 -2.07
N ARG A 668 -5.10 23.22 -1.06
CA ARG A 668 -5.92 24.42 -1.27
C ARG A 668 -5.19 25.53 -2.03
N LYS A 669 -3.85 25.57 -1.98
CA LYS A 669 -3.02 26.56 -2.69
C LYS A 669 -2.73 26.18 -4.14
N VAL A 670 -3.13 24.97 -4.55
CA VAL A 670 -2.97 24.47 -5.92
C VAL A 670 -4.27 24.79 -6.67
N PRO A 671 -4.19 25.46 -7.84
CA PRO A 671 -5.37 25.89 -8.61
C PRO A 671 -6.23 24.72 -9.11
#